data_AF-A0A351SM62-F1
#
_entry.id   AF-A0A351SM62-F1
#
_cell.length_a   1.000
_cell.length_b   1.000
_cell.length_c   1.000
_cell.angle_alpha   90.00
_cell.angle_beta   90.00
_cell.angle_gamma   90.00
#
_symmetry.space_group_name_H-M   'P 1'
#
loop_
_entity.id
_entity.type
_entity.pdbx_description
1 polymer ?
#
loop_
_entity_poly.entity_id
_entity_poly.type
_entity_poly.pdbx_seq_one_letter_code
_entity_poly.pdbx_strand_id
1 'polypeptide(L)'
;MSDLSSIENLINPTGDEESTTGLFAKKQGEIKIKEVEKQTKKEAEQMGVDYVNLSGFPISQEALILIQEERARELRAVCFYYDGKNIRIACLEPTAAVKDEMTRLSDQYFSEVKLYLISQNSLDIAFNAYKALPPTKKYESGVEISEANLEKFAADIANYKSLDKKINDVTITDVITLLLATAIKVEASDIHVEAEESGVAIRMRLDGVLQDAATISREKWDKIISRLKILARVKINIANKPQDGRYTIYLKNKKIDVRCSFLPTAYGESVVMRILDSATTVLELEKLGVRPEIMPILNREISKPNGLILTTGPTGGGKTTTLYAILSKLNQPGAKIITLEDPVEYQLPGINQSQVDAKRGYTFSEGLRSVLRQDPNIVMIGEIRDLETAEIAIQASLTGHLVLSTLHANSAADAIPSLIDIGVKPYFLVPAINAVIGQRLVRKLCPHCRAEHVPTESETEQINKILSVISPKAGIDIPANLPKLYQAGTGCEHCNFTGYKGRTGIFEVFTMDDKIKQLTIDQAPSFKILQQAIEDGMITMLQDGVLKALDGETSLEEVYRVIGNFDYVNELYDIVISQTIGRGIKIKAERVKQAEELSRDLPKIAATVKEIPTGELINLIAALAVVADAGDVHIEPTDIDVKVRFRIDGVLHDVLSLPKTSYLPLLSEIKILAGAPTNVRRATFDGRFTIYLPDRKIDCRLSIIAGGYGETIVIRLLSTSAANLDMEKLGITSVSFDSLQQAMKKTRGIILTTGPTGSGKTTTLYSVLNKLNKPDVKIITVEDPIEYQLAGVMQTQIDEERGYTFAAAMRSLLRQNPNIMMIGEIRDQETAKIAVEAAMTGHLVLSTIHANSAAGAISRFTGLGLDRQTLANAIEFTIGQRLVRKLCPHCKQEAKISPEDLKRAQEALSKIKNPQIKIPDKLVFYTSHGCDQCNKIGYKGRLGLYETIAMTPDIQKLIQTTNVTDFEIETAAAADGMINILQDGILKALAGETSLEEVFRVI
;
A
#
# COMPACT_ATOMS: atom_id res chain seq x y z
N MET A 1 69.81 -29.61 21.47
CA MET A 1 70.67 -29.95 22.62
C MET A 1 70.68 -28.77 23.56
N SER A 2 70.23 -29.02 24.80
CA SER A 2 70.62 -28.41 26.09
C SER A 2 70.88 -26.90 26.21
N ASP A 3 69.89 -26.25 26.84
CA ASP A 3 69.96 -25.42 28.04
C ASP A 3 71.30 -25.13 28.76
N LEU A 4 71.33 -23.89 29.28
CA LEU A 4 71.86 -23.39 30.56
C LEU A 4 73.36 -23.06 30.75
N SER A 5 73.55 -21.75 30.92
CA SER A 5 74.18 -21.09 32.08
C SER A 5 75.71 -20.89 32.14
N SER A 6 76.09 -19.61 31.99
CA SER A 6 76.61 -18.75 33.07
C SER A 6 78.10 -18.74 33.42
N ILE A 7 78.58 -17.49 33.54
CA ILE A 7 79.66 -16.99 34.42
C ILE A 7 81.08 -17.26 33.93
N GLU A 8 81.59 -16.33 33.12
CA GLU A 8 82.91 -15.73 33.38
C GLU A 8 82.82 -14.22 33.14
N ASN A 9 82.75 -13.53 34.27
CA ASN A 9 82.81 -12.09 34.45
C ASN A 9 84.03 -11.48 33.75
N LEU A 10 83.86 -10.91 32.57
CA LEU A 10 84.88 -10.11 31.91
C LEU A 10 84.27 -8.80 31.38
N ILE A 11 84.11 -7.86 32.33
CA ILE A 11 84.61 -6.47 32.32
C ILE A 11 83.71 -5.67 33.27
N ASN A 12 84.02 -5.79 34.57
CA ASN A 12 83.65 -4.80 35.58
C ASN A 12 84.70 -3.68 35.51
N PRO A 13 84.34 -2.39 35.34
CA PRO A 13 85.12 -1.31 35.90
C PRO A 13 84.61 -1.06 37.32
N THR A 14 84.79 -2.03 38.22
CA THR A 14 84.82 -1.71 39.67
C THR A 14 86.25 -1.31 40.00
N GLY A 15 86.63 -0.13 39.53
CA GLY A 15 87.75 0.62 40.08
C GLY A 15 87.17 1.66 41.03
N ASP A 16 87.58 1.62 42.29
CA ASP A 16 87.11 2.51 43.36
C ASP A 16 86.93 3.97 42.89
N GLU A 17 85.68 4.39 42.72
CA GLU A 17 85.32 5.79 42.45
C GLU A 17 85.72 6.74 43.60
N GLU A 18 86.07 6.19 44.76
CA GLU A 18 86.58 6.91 45.94
C GLU A 18 88.12 6.90 46.07
N SER A 19 88.85 6.25 45.17
CA SER A 19 90.32 6.34 45.15
C SER A 19 90.77 7.77 44.81
N THR A 20 91.88 8.23 45.41
CA THR A 20 92.48 9.55 45.11
C THR A 20 92.74 9.74 43.61
N THR A 21 93.05 8.66 42.89
CA THR A 21 93.23 8.64 41.43
C THR A 21 91.92 8.80 40.66
N GLY A 22 90.82 8.16 41.11
CA GLY A 22 89.48 8.31 40.54
C GLY A 22 88.89 9.71 40.77
N LEU A 23 89.05 10.26 41.98
CA LEU A 23 88.70 11.64 42.32
C LEU A 23 89.51 12.67 41.51
N PHE A 24 90.79 12.40 41.24
CA PHE A 24 91.64 13.26 40.42
C PHE A 24 91.25 13.22 38.94
N ALA A 25 90.94 12.04 38.39
CA ALA A 25 90.43 11.90 37.02
C ALA A 25 89.05 12.59 36.84
N LYS A 26 88.15 12.48 37.84
CA LYS A 26 86.87 13.17 37.86
C LYS A 26 87.04 14.70 37.92
N LYS A 27 87.95 15.21 38.77
CA LYS A 27 88.31 16.63 38.80
C LYS A 27 88.95 17.13 37.50
N GLN A 28 89.80 16.34 36.86
CA GLN A 28 90.38 16.69 35.55
C GLN A 28 89.30 16.75 34.46
N GLY A 29 88.32 15.84 34.49
CA GLY A 29 87.14 15.88 33.62
C GLY A 29 86.30 17.15 33.84
N GLU A 30 86.02 17.49 35.10
CA GLU A 30 85.27 18.71 35.45
C GLU A 30 85.99 20.00 35.01
N ILE A 31 87.32 20.05 35.10
CA ILE A 31 88.12 21.20 34.64
C ILE A 31 88.04 21.33 33.11
N LYS A 32 88.17 20.22 32.37
CA LYS A 32 88.04 20.22 30.91
C LYS A 32 86.65 20.65 30.46
N ILE A 33 85.59 20.16 31.11
CA ILE A 33 84.21 20.58 30.82
C ILE A 33 84.04 22.07 31.09
N LYS A 34 84.53 22.58 32.23
CA LYS A 34 84.48 24.02 32.54
C LYS A 34 85.21 24.89 31.51
N GLU A 35 86.32 24.40 30.95
CA GLU A 35 87.06 25.10 29.90
C GLU A 35 86.29 25.13 28.57
N VAL A 36 85.68 24.01 28.17
CA VAL A 36 84.81 23.91 26.98
C VAL A 36 83.58 24.81 27.12
N GLU A 37 82.93 24.83 28.28
CA GLU A 37 81.77 25.70 28.53
C GLU A 37 82.17 27.19 28.50
N LYS A 38 83.35 27.55 29.01
CA LYS A 38 83.88 28.91 28.93
C LYS A 38 84.20 29.34 27.50
N GLN A 39 84.69 28.41 26.67
CA GLN A 39 84.96 28.65 25.25
C GLN A 39 83.65 28.82 24.46
N THR A 40 82.69 27.90 24.66
CA THR A 40 81.37 27.96 24.02
C THR A 40 80.64 29.27 24.35
N LYS A 41 80.73 29.74 25.60
CA LYS A 41 80.16 31.04 25.99
C LYS A 41 80.77 32.23 25.23
N LYS A 42 82.09 32.23 25.04
CA LYS A 42 82.76 33.28 24.25
C LYS A 42 82.36 33.24 22.78
N GLU A 43 82.19 32.05 22.22
CA GLU A 43 81.73 31.87 20.83
C GLU A 43 80.30 32.38 20.64
N ALA A 44 79.41 32.10 21.59
CA ALA A 44 78.03 32.62 21.60
C ALA A 44 78.01 34.16 21.62
N GLU A 45 78.83 34.78 22.48
CA GLU A 45 78.99 36.24 22.55
C GLU A 45 79.50 36.83 21.23
N GLN A 46 80.43 36.16 20.54
CA GLN A 46 80.92 36.59 19.22
C GLN A 46 79.87 36.45 18.12
N MET A 47 78.99 35.45 18.21
CA MET A 47 77.93 35.18 17.23
C MET A 47 76.63 35.97 17.50
N GLY A 48 76.54 36.68 18.62
CA GLY A 48 75.33 37.41 19.02
C GLY A 48 74.16 36.49 19.40
N VAL A 49 74.45 35.29 19.87
CA VAL A 49 73.45 34.28 20.30
C VAL A 49 73.61 34.06 21.81
N ASP A 50 72.51 33.81 22.53
CA ASP A 50 72.59 33.52 23.96
C ASP A 50 73.29 32.18 24.21
N TYR A 51 73.92 31.99 25.37
CA TYR A 51 74.55 30.72 25.75
C TYR A 51 73.78 30.06 26.91
N VAL A 52 73.69 28.73 26.89
CA VAL A 52 73.14 27.95 28.02
C VAL A 52 74.01 26.73 28.32
N ASN A 53 74.15 26.39 29.59
CA ASN A 53 74.70 25.10 30.01
C ASN A 53 73.55 24.23 30.50
N LEU A 54 73.34 23.08 29.86
CA LEU A 54 72.25 22.16 30.22
C LEU A 54 72.62 21.25 31.39
N SER A 55 73.86 21.29 31.88
CA SER A 55 74.29 20.62 33.10
C SER A 55 73.55 21.20 34.32
N GLY A 56 72.58 20.45 34.84
CA GLY A 56 71.74 20.87 35.96
C GLY A 56 70.51 21.71 35.58
N PHE A 57 70.24 21.90 34.28
CA PHE A 57 68.99 22.52 33.81
C PHE A 57 67.90 21.45 33.70
N PRO A 58 66.72 21.62 34.34
CA PRO A 58 65.62 20.66 34.19
C PRO A 58 64.98 20.81 32.81
N ILE A 59 65.21 19.84 31.93
CA ILE A 59 64.59 19.79 30.60
C ILE A 59 63.22 19.11 30.73
N SER A 60 62.15 19.82 30.35
CA SER A 60 60.79 19.26 30.39
C SER A 60 60.56 18.30 29.22
N GLN A 61 59.76 17.25 29.45
CA GLN A 61 59.43 16.28 28.39
C GLN A 61 58.58 16.93 27.29
N GLU A 62 57.74 17.88 27.67
CA GLU A 62 56.92 18.67 26.77
C GLU A 62 57.78 19.46 25.78
N ALA A 63 58.91 20.02 26.23
CA ALA A 63 59.84 20.74 25.35
C ALA A 63 60.53 19.81 24.34
N LEU A 64 60.98 18.64 24.78
CA LEU A 64 61.67 17.67 23.92
C LEU A 64 60.76 17.13 22.80
N ILE A 65 59.44 17.05 23.02
CA ILE A 65 58.48 16.56 22.02
C ILE A 65 58.36 17.51 20.81
N LEU A 66 58.68 18.81 20.97
CA LEU A 66 58.58 19.78 19.87
C LEU A 66 59.55 19.49 18.72
N ILE A 67 60.71 18.87 19.01
CA ILE A 67 61.69 18.44 18.00
C ILE A 67 61.96 16.95 18.22
N GLN A 68 61.53 16.08 17.30
CA GLN A 68 61.73 14.63 17.41
C GLN A 68 63.22 14.27 17.49
N GLU A 69 63.58 13.20 18.21
CA GLU A 69 64.99 12.83 18.46
C GLU A 69 65.79 12.66 17.15
N GLU A 70 65.22 12.01 16.14
CA GLU A 70 65.83 11.84 14.80
C GLU A 70 66.22 13.21 14.22
N ARG A 71 65.28 14.16 14.23
CA ARG A 71 65.47 15.52 13.74
C ARG A 71 66.42 16.34 14.61
N ALA A 72 66.37 16.17 15.93
CA ALA A 72 67.26 16.83 16.88
C ALA A 72 68.72 16.40 16.68
N ARG A 73 68.94 15.11 16.36
CA ARG A 73 70.25 14.55 16.01
C ARG A 73 70.77 15.07 14.68
N GLU A 74 69.93 15.14 13.65
CA GLU A 74 70.29 15.73 12.35
C GLU A 74 70.69 17.20 12.47
N LEU A 75 69.87 17.99 13.16
CA LEU A 75 70.09 19.43 13.33
C LEU A 75 71.19 19.76 14.34
N ARG A 76 71.63 18.77 15.14
CA ARG A 76 72.46 18.97 16.33
C ARG A 76 71.91 20.10 17.21
N ALA A 77 70.59 20.09 17.38
CA ALA A 77 69.81 21.10 18.09
C ALA A 77 68.63 20.47 18.84
N VAL A 78 68.26 21.04 19.98
CA VAL A 78 67.23 20.52 20.87
C VAL A 78 66.36 21.64 21.41
N CYS A 79 65.06 21.39 21.56
CA CYS A 79 64.17 22.27 22.32
C CYS A 79 64.27 21.88 23.79
N PHE A 80 64.79 22.78 24.63
CA PHE A 80 65.04 22.49 26.04
C PHE A 80 64.07 23.19 27.00
N TYR A 81 63.25 24.11 26.49
CA TYR A 81 62.24 24.81 27.28
C TYR A 81 61.02 25.21 26.43
N TYR A 82 59.84 24.95 26.98
CA TYR A 82 58.56 25.37 26.42
C TYR A 82 57.55 25.63 27.55
N ASP A 83 56.91 26.80 27.54
CA ASP A 83 55.91 27.21 28.54
C ASP A 83 54.53 27.56 27.92
N GLY A 84 54.34 27.29 26.62
CA GLY A 84 53.14 27.64 25.87
C GLY A 84 53.24 28.94 25.07
N LYS A 85 54.14 29.86 25.44
CA LYS A 85 54.33 31.15 24.75
C LYS A 85 55.76 31.36 24.24
N ASN A 86 56.73 30.77 24.91
CA ASN A 86 58.15 30.88 24.61
C ASN A 86 58.73 29.49 24.32
N ILE A 87 59.49 29.37 23.25
CA ILE A 87 60.26 28.17 22.89
C ILE A 87 61.74 28.53 22.92
N ARG A 88 62.57 27.72 23.60
CA ARG A 88 64.02 27.90 23.58
C ARG A 88 64.70 26.70 22.97
N ILE A 89 65.43 26.97 21.89
CA ILE A 89 66.19 25.96 21.14
C ILE A 89 67.66 26.17 21.45
N ALA A 90 68.35 25.09 21.76
CA ALA A 90 69.78 25.04 21.97
C ALA A 90 70.44 24.27 20.81
N CYS A 91 71.49 24.82 20.20
CA CYS A 91 72.21 24.18 19.10
C CYS A 91 73.73 24.28 19.28
N LEU A 92 74.47 23.37 18.63
CA LEU A 92 75.93 23.49 18.53
C LEU A 92 76.36 24.58 17.56
N GLU A 93 75.63 24.71 16.45
CA GLU A 93 75.92 25.67 15.40
C GLU A 93 74.62 26.24 14.81
N PRO A 94 74.47 27.57 14.67
CA PRO A 94 73.26 28.22 14.19
C PRO A 94 73.14 28.15 12.65
N THR A 95 72.97 26.94 12.12
CA THR A 95 72.85 26.68 10.67
C THR A 95 71.52 27.17 10.09
N ALA A 96 71.42 27.24 8.76
CA ALA A 96 70.16 27.60 8.08
C ALA A 96 69.02 26.63 8.42
N ALA A 97 69.31 25.34 8.52
CA ALA A 97 68.31 24.33 8.88
C ALA A 97 67.75 24.50 10.30
N VAL A 98 68.56 25.00 11.24
CA VAL A 98 68.11 25.34 12.60
C VAL A 98 67.19 26.57 12.57
N LYS A 99 67.47 27.56 11.71
CA LYS A 99 66.60 28.73 11.52
C LYS A 99 65.26 28.37 10.90
N ASP A 100 65.24 27.48 9.90
CA ASP A 100 64.00 26.96 9.31
C ASP A 100 63.15 26.23 10.35
N GLU A 101 63.79 25.44 11.22
CA GLU A 101 63.13 24.76 12.33
C GLU A 101 62.55 25.75 13.36
N MET A 102 63.25 26.85 13.65
CA MET A 102 62.73 27.94 14.49
C MET A 102 61.48 28.57 13.87
N THR A 103 61.48 28.88 12.58
CA THR A 103 60.31 29.45 11.88
C THR A 103 59.15 28.47 11.90
N ARG A 104 59.40 27.19 11.60
CA ARG A 104 58.39 26.12 11.65
C ARG A 104 57.72 26.05 13.04
N LEU A 105 58.51 26.10 14.10
CA LEU A 105 58.00 26.04 15.47
C LEU A 105 57.26 27.33 15.87
N SER A 106 57.72 28.49 15.42
CA SER A 106 57.04 29.77 15.67
C SER A 106 55.66 29.81 15.00
N ASP A 107 55.56 29.39 13.73
CA ASP A 107 54.30 29.35 12.98
C ASP A 107 53.33 28.29 13.53
N GLN A 108 53.85 27.12 13.89
CA GLN A 108 53.01 26.02 14.37
C GLN A 108 52.42 26.27 15.76
N TYR A 109 53.21 26.87 16.65
CA TYR A 109 52.85 27.05 18.06
C TYR A 109 52.55 28.51 18.44
N PHE A 110 52.55 29.43 17.47
CA PHE A 110 52.34 30.87 17.67
C PHE A 110 53.16 31.44 18.85
N SER A 111 54.41 30.97 18.97
CA SER A 111 55.28 31.21 20.12
C SER A 111 56.56 31.95 19.73
N GLU A 112 57.12 32.72 20.65
CA GLU A 112 58.41 33.40 20.47
C GLU A 112 59.55 32.37 20.63
N VAL A 113 60.34 32.18 19.57
CA VAL A 113 61.43 31.20 19.55
C VAL A 113 62.77 31.90 19.73
N LYS A 114 63.53 31.53 20.77
CA LYS A 114 64.88 32.04 21.03
C LYS A 114 65.93 30.94 20.85
N LEU A 115 67.06 31.32 20.27
CA LEU A 115 68.18 30.41 19.99
C LEU A 115 69.29 30.59 21.04
N TYR A 116 69.83 29.46 21.49
CA TYR A 116 70.94 29.37 22.42
C TYR A 116 72.05 28.50 21.82
N LEU A 117 73.31 28.88 22.06
CA LEU A 117 74.48 28.07 21.78
C LEU A 117 74.79 27.18 23.00
N ILE A 118 75.09 25.92 22.74
CA ILE A 118 75.44 24.92 23.76
C ILE A 118 76.74 24.21 23.41
N SER A 119 77.38 23.60 24.40
CA SER A 119 78.54 22.74 24.20
C SER A 119 78.14 21.32 23.76
N GLN A 120 79.09 20.53 23.26
CA GLN A 120 78.86 19.12 22.95
C GLN A 120 78.40 18.33 24.20
N ASN A 121 78.95 18.65 25.37
CA ASN A 121 78.55 18.06 26.64
C ASN A 121 77.08 18.36 26.98
N SER A 122 76.65 19.61 26.80
CA SER A 122 75.25 20.00 27.01
C SER A 122 74.29 19.33 26.01
N LEU A 123 74.71 19.14 24.75
CA LEU A 123 73.91 18.44 23.74
C LEU A 123 73.73 16.95 24.11
N ASP A 124 74.79 16.30 24.58
CA ASP A 124 74.74 14.88 24.98
C ASP A 124 73.83 14.66 26.20
N ILE A 125 73.81 15.61 27.15
CA ILE A 125 72.86 15.61 28.27
C ILE A 125 71.42 15.70 27.75
N ALA A 126 71.15 16.58 26.79
CA ALA A 126 69.84 16.72 26.20
C ALA A 126 69.40 15.47 25.42
N PHE A 127 70.31 14.82 24.68
CA PHE A 127 70.03 13.54 24.01
C PHE A 127 69.79 12.39 24.99
N ASN A 128 70.42 12.38 26.16
CA ASN A 128 70.08 11.42 27.20
C ASN A 128 68.68 11.66 27.77
N ALA A 129 68.21 12.92 27.83
CA ALA A 129 66.85 13.23 28.27
C ALA A 129 65.78 12.69 27.30
N TYR A 130 66.07 12.57 26.00
CA TYR A 130 65.18 11.89 25.05
C TYR A 130 64.95 10.40 25.40
N LYS A 131 65.92 9.71 26.01
CA LYS A 131 65.75 8.30 26.44
C LYS A 131 64.71 8.12 27.54
N ALA A 132 64.41 9.18 28.30
CA ALA A 132 63.38 9.18 29.34
C ALA A 132 61.97 9.44 28.79
N LEU A 133 61.83 9.79 27.51
CA LEU A 133 60.53 9.86 26.86
C LEU A 133 59.98 8.43 26.69
N PRO A 134 58.68 8.19 26.97
CA PRO A 134 58.08 6.91 26.68
C PRO A 134 58.27 6.61 25.19
N PRO A 135 58.71 5.38 24.80
CA PRO A 135 58.92 5.04 23.41
C PRO A 135 57.63 5.31 22.65
N THR A 136 57.67 6.28 21.74
CA THR A 136 56.60 6.50 20.79
C THR A 136 56.64 5.33 19.83
N LYS A 137 55.88 4.27 20.12
CA LYS A 137 55.45 3.37 19.06
C LYS A 137 54.71 4.24 18.04
N LYS A 138 55.35 4.57 16.92
CA LYS A 138 54.65 4.91 15.69
C LYS A 138 53.72 3.73 15.43
N TYR A 139 52.48 3.82 15.89
CA TYR A 139 51.43 2.95 15.39
C TYR A 139 51.23 3.39 13.95
N GLU A 140 51.93 2.73 13.03
CA GLU A 140 51.49 2.71 11.64
C GLU A 140 49.99 2.37 11.65
N SER A 141 49.23 3.24 11.01
CA SER A 141 47.80 3.34 11.15
C SER A 141 47.10 2.15 10.50
N GLY A 142 46.90 1.07 11.25
CA GLY A 142 46.03 -0.05 10.91
C GLY A 142 46.45 -1.36 11.55
N VAL A 143 45.65 -2.39 11.34
CA VAL A 143 46.07 -3.77 11.59
C VAL A 143 46.63 -4.28 10.27
N GLU A 144 47.95 -4.44 10.16
CA GLU A 144 48.50 -5.34 9.14
C GLU A 144 48.21 -6.77 9.56
N ILE A 145 47.08 -7.28 9.10
CA ILE A 145 46.86 -8.73 9.12
C ILE A 145 47.62 -9.25 7.91
N SER A 146 48.74 -9.94 8.14
CA SER A 146 49.44 -10.60 7.04
C SER A 146 48.48 -11.54 6.30
N GLU A 147 48.51 -11.51 4.97
CA GLU A 147 47.65 -12.35 4.12
C GLU A 147 47.79 -13.83 4.51
N ALA A 148 49.00 -14.26 4.90
CA ALA A 148 49.29 -15.59 5.42
C ALA A 148 48.48 -15.95 6.70
N ASN A 149 48.26 -15.00 7.61
CA ASN A 149 47.45 -15.24 8.80
C ASN A 149 45.96 -15.31 8.46
N LEU A 150 45.48 -14.45 7.57
CA LEU A 150 44.11 -14.46 7.08
C LEU A 150 43.79 -15.73 6.29
N GLU A 151 44.68 -16.16 5.40
CA GLU A 151 44.58 -17.39 4.62
C GLU A 151 44.66 -18.64 5.51
N LYS A 152 45.58 -18.66 6.50
CA LYS A 152 45.69 -19.76 7.47
C LYS A 152 44.38 -20.00 8.19
N PHE A 153 43.73 -18.94 8.68
CA PHE A 153 42.44 -19.08 9.36
C PHE A 153 41.30 -19.30 8.36
N ALA A 154 41.31 -18.64 7.20
CA ALA A 154 40.29 -18.83 6.17
C ALA A 154 40.26 -20.26 5.61
N ALA A 155 41.39 -20.94 5.45
CA ALA A 155 41.45 -22.32 4.98
C ALA A 155 40.67 -23.29 5.90
N ASP A 156 40.64 -23.00 7.20
CA ASP A 156 40.02 -23.85 8.21
C ASP A 156 38.56 -23.47 8.55
N ILE A 157 38.04 -22.37 8.01
CA ILE A 157 36.68 -21.89 8.29
C ILE A 157 35.76 -22.36 7.17
N ALA A 158 34.95 -23.40 7.39
CA ALA A 158 33.97 -23.82 6.38
C ALA A 158 32.72 -22.90 6.34
N ASN A 159 32.31 -22.40 7.51
CA ASN A 159 31.12 -21.55 7.70
C ASN A 159 31.23 -20.72 8.99
N TYR A 160 30.25 -19.87 9.26
CA TYR A 160 30.23 -19.00 10.45
C TYR A 160 30.26 -19.79 11.78
N LYS A 161 29.65 -20.98 11.85
CA LYS A 161 29.67 -21.87 13.04
C LYS A 161 31.04 -22.52 13.29
N SER A 162 31.95 -22.47 12.31
CA SER A 162 33.32 -22.99 12.48
C SER A 162 34.12 -22.15 13.48
N LEU A 163 33.67 -20.92 13.75
CA LEU A 163 34.27 -20.00 14.71
C LEU A 163 34.24 -20.55 16.14
N ASP A 164 33.09 -21.06 16.59
CA ASP A 164 32.90 -21.53 17.98
C ASP A 164 33.90 -22.62 18.38
N LYS A 165 34.22 -23.51 17.45
CA LYS A 165 35.16 -24.61 17.66
C LYS A 165 36.62 -24.17 17.83
N LYS A 166 36.99 -22.98 17.34
CA LYS A 166 38.39 -22.52 17.30
C LYS A 166 38.66 -21.32 18.19
N ILE A 167 37.65 -20.48 18.42
CA ILE A 167 37.83 -19.20 19.12
C ILE A 167 38.33 -19.38 20.56
N ASN A 168 38.03 -20.53 21.16
CA ASN A 168 38.46 -20.87 22.52
C ASN A 168 39.89 -21.45 22.60
N ASP A 169 40.51 -21.79 21.47
CA ASP A 169 41.83 -22.45 21.43
C ASP A 169 42.95 -21.54 20.91
N VAL A 170 42.62 -20.31 20.50
CA VAL A 170 43.56 -19.34 19.93
C VAL A 170 43.99 -18.26 20.93
N THR A 171 45.15 -17.62 20.68
CA THR A 171 45.63 -16.50 21.50
C THR A 171 44.74 -15.26 21.33
N ILE A 172 44.76 -14.30 22.27
CA ILE A 172 43.89 -13.10 22.22
C ILE A 172 44.10 -12.29 20.93
N THR A 173 45.34 -12.21 20.43
CA THR A 173 45.67 -11.53 19.17
C THR A 173 45.10 -12.29 17.97
N ASP A 174 45.15 -13.62 18.02
CA ASP A 174 44.60 -14.49 16.98
C ASP A 174 43.07 -14.54 17.01
N VAL A 175 42.42 -14.35 18.18
CA VAL A 175 40.94 -14.27 18.28
C VAL A 175 40.41 -13.16 17.39
N ILE A 176 41.00 -11.96 17.44
CA ILE A 176 40.55 -10.82 16.62
C ILE A 176 40.79 -11.11 15.13
N THR A 177 41.96 -11.67 14.80
CA THR A 177 42.29 -12.05 13.42
C THR A 177 41.32 -13.11 12.89
N LEU A 178 41.00 -14.12 13.70
CA LEU A 178 40.04 -15.18 13.39
C LEU A 178 38.62 -14.63 13.23
N LEU A 179 38.20 -13.70 14.08
CA LEU A 179 36.89 -13.02 13.98
C LEU A 179 36.76 -12.27 12.66
N LEU A 180 37.77 -11.46 12.33
CA LEU A 180 37.79 -10.67 11.09
C LEU A 180 37.90 -11.58 9.86
N ALA A 181 38.75 -12.60 9.89
CA ALA A 181 38.89 -13.57 8.80
C ALA A 181 37.58 -14.34 8.55
N THR A 182 36.92 -14.78 9.62
CA THR A 182 35.61 -15.44 9.52
C THR A 182 34.60 -14.49 8.90
N ALA A 183 34.47 -13.27 9.43
CA ALA A 183 33.50 -12.29 8.94
C ALA A 183 33.73 -11.90 7.48
N ILE A 184 34.98 -11.73 7.05
CA ILE A 184 35.33 -11.47 5.64
C ILE A 184 34.99 -12.68 4.76
N LYS A 185 35.31 -13.90 5.21
CA LYS A 185 35.04 -15.13 4.44
C LYS A 185 33.55 -15.38 4.24
N VAL A 186 32.74 -15.12 5.26
CA VAL A 186 31.28 -15.31 5.19
C VAL A 186 30.53 -14.07 4.71
N GLU A 187 31.26 -13.02 4.29
CA GLU A 187 30.70 -11.75 3.79
C GLU A 187 29.74 -11.07 4.79
N ALA A 188 30.07 -11.10 6.08
CA ALA A 188 29.29 -10.45 7.13
C ALA A 188 29.39 -8.92 7.07
N SER A 189 28.28 -8.22 7.25
CA SER A 189 28.26 -6.74 7.32
C SER A 189 28.67 -6.21 8.69
N ASP A 190 28.31 -6.93 9.75
CA ASP A 190 28.57 -6.52 11.12
C ASP A 190 28.97 -7.74 11.97
N ILE A 191 29.92 -7.55 12.87
CA ILE A 191 30.24 -8.46 13.97
C ILE A 191 29.70 -7.83 15.25
N HIS A 192 28.85 -8.56 15.94
CA HIS A 192 28.28 -8.19 17.23
C HIS A 192 28.94 -9.04 18.31
N VAL A 193 29.47 -8.41 19.36
CA VAL A 193 30.00 -9.10 20.53
C VAL A 193 29.31 -8.54 21.76
N GLU A 194 28.43 -9.34 22.35
CA GLU A 194 27.47 -8.92 23.37
C GLU A 194 27.77 -9.65 24.68
N ALA A 195 28.08 -8.89 25.74
CA ALA A 195 28.21 -9.43 27.08
C ALA A 195 26.80 -9.69 27.67
N GLU A 196 26.47 -10.95 27.88
CA GLU A 196 25.21 -11.43 28.46
C GLU A 196 25.46 -12.01 29.87
N GLU A 197 24.40 -12.35 30.61
CA GLU A 197 24.51 -12.90 31.97
C GLU A 197 25.35 -14.18 32.01
N SER A 198 25.09 -15.11 31.09
CA SER A 198 25.69 -16.45 31.02
C SER A 198 27.05 -16.51 30.32
N GLY A 199 27.50 -15.44 29.66
CA GLY A 199 28.74 -15.44 28.87
C GLY A 199 28.81 -14.28 27.87
N VAL A 200 29.70 -14.39 26.88
CA VAL A 200 29.82 -13.37 25.82
C VAL A 200 29.47 -14.00 24.48
N ALA A 201 28.35 -13.57 23.90
CA ALA A 201 27.85 -14.07 22.62
C ALA A 201 28.48 -13.29 21.46
N ILE A 202 28.92 -14.00 20.43
CA ILE A 202 29.33 -13.41 19.16
C ILE A 202 28.30 -13.76 18.11
N ARG A 203 27.75 -12.72 17.49
CA ARG A 203 26.82 -12.83 16.37
C ARG A 203 27.42 -12.15 15.14
N MET A 204 27.12 -12.68 13.97
CA MET A 204 27.49 -12.06 12.69
C MET A 204 26.24 -11.73 11.89
N ARG A 205 26.19 -10.54 11.30
CA ARG A 205 25.10 -10.16 10.41
C ARG A 205 25.39 -10.62 9.00
N LEU A 206 24.70 -11.67 8.57
CA LEU A 206 24.76 -12.20 7.20
C LEU A 206 23.49 -11.79 6.46
N ASP A 207 23.64 -11.08 5.34
CA ASP A 207 22.51 -10.61 4.52
C ASP A 207 21.39 -9.93 5.33
N GLY A 208 21.78 -9.14 6.34
CA GLY A 208 20.86 -8.40 7.20
C GLY A 208 20.34 -9.15 8.45
N VAL A 209 20.56 -10.47 8.54
CA VAL A 209 20.09 -11.31 9.66
C VAL A 209 21.24 -11.66 10.60
N LEU A 210 21.02 -11.55 11.91
CA LEU A 210 21.99 -11.96 12.93
C LEU A 210 22.04 -13.49 13.02
N GLN A 211 23.26 -14.02 13.04
CA GLN A 211 23.56 -15.45 13.19
C GLN A 211 24.47 -15.65 14.39
N ASP A 212 24.10 -16.57 15.29
CA ASP A 212 24.95 -16.95 16.42
C ASP A 212 26.18 -17.71 15.90
N ALA A 213 27.36 -17.12 16.07
CA ALA A 213 28.61 -17.61 15.50
C ALA A 213 29.48 -18.34 16.52
N ALA A 214 29.56 -17.81 17.76
CA ALA A 214 30.36 -18.41 18.83
C ALA A 214 30.03 -17.83 20.22
N THR A 215 30.50 -18.49 21.27
CA THR A 215 30.49 -17.97 22.64
C THR A 215 31.90 -17.96 23.25
N ILE A 216 32.23 -16.90 24.00
CA ILE A 216 33.52 -16.74 24.68
C ILE A 216 33.30 -16.56 26.20
N SER A 217 34.28 -17.01 27.00
CA SER A 217 34.32 -16.72 28.44
C SER A 217 34.58 -15.23 28.73
N ARG A 218 34.03 -14.74 29.83
CA ARG A 218 34.19 -13.34 30.30
C ARG A 218 35.67 -12.96 30.50
N GLU A 219 36.48 -13.85 31.07
CA GLU A 219 37.91 -13.59 31.31
C GLU A 219 38.71 -13.30 30.02
N LYS A 220 38.34 -13.96 28.92
CA LYS A 220 38.94 -13.67 27.61
C LYS A 220 38.38 -12.38 27.03
N TRP A 221 37.10 -12.12 27.23
CA TRP A 221 36.44 -10.91 26.73
C TRP A 221 37.08 -9.63 27.26
N ASP A 222 37.40 -9.54 28.56
CA ASP A 222 38.06 -8.36 29.16
C ASP A 222 39.38 -8.00 28.46
N LYS A 223 40.11 -9.02 27.98
CA LYS A 223 41.35 -8.85 27.23
C LYS A 223 41.10 -8.51 25.76
N ILE A 224 40.09 -9.13 25.14
CA ILE A 224 39.71 -8.87 23.74
C ILE A 224 39.19 -7.44 23.58
N ILE A 225 38.31 -6.98 24.46
CA ILE A 225 37.77 -5.62 24.37
C ILE A 225 38.83 -4.55 24.54
N SER A 226 39.76 -4.75 25.48
CA SER A 226 40.91 -3.84 25.66
C SER A 226 41.74 -3.73 24.38
N ARG A 227 41.95 -4.86 23.69
CA ARG A 227 42.65 -4.88 22.41
C ARG A 227 41.85 -4.21 21.29
N LEU A 228 40.54 -4.44 21.20
CA LEU A 228 39.66 -3.77 20.24
C LEU A 228 39.66 -2.24 20.44
N LYS A 229 39.65 -1.77 21.69
CA LYS A 229 39.74 -0.33 22.01
C LYS A 229 41.04 0.30 21.55
N ILE A 230 42.17 -0.41 21.71
CA ILE A 230 43.48 0.02 21.19
C ILE A 230 43.43 0.17 19.67
N LEU A 231 42.89 -0.85 18.97
CA LEU A 231 42.80 -0.83 17.51
C LEU A 231 41.93 0.31 17.00
N ALA A 232 40.77 0.51 17.62
CA ALA A 232 39.81 1.55 17.26
C ALA A 232 40.21 2.96 17.71
N ARG A 233 41.35 3.11 18.41
CA ARG A 233 41.89 4.38 18.95
C ARG A 233 40.97 5.08 19.96
N VAL A 234 40.28 4.30 20.78
CA VAL A 234 39.42 4.81 21.87
C VAL A 234 40.08 4.58 23.24
N LYS A 235 39.56 5.22 24.28
CA LYS A 235 40.17 5.18 25.62
C LYS A 235 39.82 3.86 26.32
N ILE A 236 40.85 3.06 26.64
CA ILE A 236 40.72 1.75 27.29
C ILE A 236 40.07 1.89 28.68
N ASN A 237 40.47 2.90 29.43
CA ASN A 237 40.02 3.15 30.81
C ASN A 237 38.60 3.77 30.91
N ILE A 238 37.93 4.03 29.78
CA ILE A 238 36.55 4.48 29.76
C ILE A 238 35.67 3.28 29.40
N ALA A 239 34.85 2.83 30.35
CA ALA A 239 33.92 1.70 30.17
C ALA A 239 32.47 2.05 30.53
N ASN A 240 32.21 3.27 31.03
CA ASN A 240 30.90 3.73 31.48
C ASN A 240 30.24 4.74 30.53
N LYS A 241 30.84 4.99 29.36
CA LYS A 241 30.31 5.89 28.33
C LYS A 241 30.47 5.25 26.95
N PRO A 242 29.53 5.48 26.03
CA PRO A 242 29.67 5.05 24.64
C PRO A 242 30.92 5.63 24.00
N GLN A 243 31.60 4.85 23.16
CA GLN A 243 32.77 5.29 22.39
C GLN A 243 32.69 4.75 20.96
N ASP A 244 33.08 5.59 20.00
CA ASP A 244 33.17 5.22 18.59
C ASP A 244 34.62 5.34 18.11
N GLY A 245 35.06 4.37 17.32
CA GLY A 245 36.40 4.33 16.75
C GLY A 245 36.40 3.72 15.36
N ARG A 246 37.53 3.86 14.66
CA ARG A 246 37.73 3.32 13.31
C ARG A 246 39.14 2.78 13.17
N TYR A 247 39.28 1.71 12.40
CA TYR A 247 40.58 1.21 11.95
C TYR A 247 40.47 0.59 10.56
N THR A 248 41.58 0.57 9.83
CA THR A 248 41.67 -0.01 8.49
C THR A 248 42.42 -1.33 8.55
N ILE A 249 41.91 -2.32 7.82
CA ILE A 249 42.55 -3.60 7.52
C ILE A 249 43.09 -3.51 6.10
N TYR A 250 44.40 -3.74 5.95
CA TYR A 250 45.06 -3.76 4.65
C TYR A 250 45.18 -5.20 4.15
N LEU A 251 44.56 -5.49 3.01
CA LEU A 251 44.73 -6.73 2.25
C LEU A 251 45.49 -6.43 0.97
N LYS A 252 46.15 -7.44 0.37
CA LYS A 252 47.03 -7.27 -0.80
C LYS A 252 46.38 -6.51 -1.97
N ASN A 253 45.09 -6.75 -2.21
CA ASN A 253 44.35 -6.16 -3.32
C ASN A 253 43.16 -5.27 -2.90
N LYS A 254 42.91 -5.09 -1.59
CA LYS A 254 41.77 -4.28 -1.12
C LYS A 254 41.99 -3.72 0.29
N LYS A 255 41.35 -2.59 0.58
CA LYS A 255 41.30 -2.01 1.92
C LYS A 255 39.92 -2.24 2.52
N ILE A 256 39.84 -2.59 3.79
CA ILE A 256 38.57 -2.74 4.50
C ILE A 256 38.59 -1.78 5.68
N ASP A 257 37.64 -0.87 5.72
CA ASP A 257 37.47 0.02 6.86
C ASP A 257 36.49 -0.60 7.86
N VAL A 258 36.88 -0.64 9.12
CA VAL A 258 36.05 -1.15 10.20
C VAL A 258 35.66 0.01 11.11
N ARG A 259 34.35 0.22 11.28
CA ARG A 259 33.78 1.15 12.26
C ARG A 259 33.39 0.37 13.51
N CYS A 260 33.81 0.84 14.68
CA CYS A 260 33.54 0.18 15.96
C CYS A 260 32.76 1.10 16.88
N SER A 261 31.69 0.56 17.48
CA SER A 261 30.94 1.21 18.55
C SER A 261 31.03 0.35 19.81
N PHE A 262 31.40 0.96 20.92
CA PHE A 262 31.50 0.36 22.25
C PHE A 262 30.40 0.94 23.14
N LEU A 263 29.52 0.09 23.65
CA LEU A 263 28.36 0.47 24.45
C LEU A 263 28.40 -0.20 25.84
N PRO A 264 28.36 0.55 26.94
CA PRO A 264 28.23 -0.02 28.28
C PRO A 264 26.88 -0.75 28.45
N THR A 265 26.89 -1.97 28.99
CA THR A 265 25.69 -2.77 29.32
C THR A 265 25.72 -3.24 30.78
N ALA A 266 24.67 -3.93 31.24
CA ALA A 266 24.56 -4.43 32.60
C ALA A 266 25.62 -5.50 32.95
N TYR A 267 26.12 -6.24 31.95
CA TYR A 267 26.99 -7.40 32.15
C TYR A 267 28.42 -7.20 31.60
N GLY A 268 28.75 -6.01 31.11
CA GLY A 268 30.03 -5.68 30.48
C GLY A 268 29.85 -4.60 29.43
N GLU A 269 30.72 -4.54 28.44
CA GLU A 269 30.52 -3.69 27.26
C GLU A 269 30.14 -4.56 26.06
N SER A 270 29.20 -4.06 25.26
CA SER A 270 28.85 -4.60 23.95
C SER A 270 29.66 -3.87 22.86
N VAL A 271 30.14 -4.61 21.88
CA VAL A 271 30.91 -4.07 20.75
C VAL A 271 30.27 -4.47 19.44
N VAL A 272 30.03 -3.48 18.58
CA VAL A 272 29.61 -3.69 17.20
C VAL A 272 30.72 -3.23 16.28
N MET A 273 31.17 -4.11 15.39
CA MET A 273 32.15 -3.81 14.35
C MET A 273 31.47 -3.91 12.99
N ARG A 274 31.28 -2.78 12.30
CA ARG A 274 30.76 -2.72 10.94
C ARG A 274 31.90 -2.80 9.93
N ILE A 275 31.85 -3.78 9.05
CA ILE A 275 32.86 -4.05 8.03
C ILE A 275 32.43 -3.35 6.74
N LEU A 276 33.25 -2.41 6.26
CA LEU A 276 33.02 -1.68 5.03
C LEU A 276 34.08 -2.12 4.02
N ASP A 277 33.68 -2.93 3.05
CA ASP A 277 34.54 -3.23 1.90
C ASP A 277 34.60 -1.99 1.00
N SER A 278 35.80 -1.44 0.81
CA SER A 278 36.00 -0.28 -0.07
C SER A 278 36.02 -0.65 -1.56
N ALA A 279 35.89 -1.94 -1.90
CA ALA A 279 35.82 -2.41 -3.27
C ALA A 279 34.54 -1.92 -3.97
N THR A 280 34.76 -0.94 -4.84
CA THR A 280 33.81 -0.21 -5.68
C THR A 280 33.05 -1.15 -6.60
N THR A 281 31.74 -1.29 -6.36
CA THR A 281 30.80 -1.62 -7.44
C THR A 281 29.71 -0.55 -7.42
N VAL A 282 29.80 0.42 -8.33
CA VAL A 282 28.69 1.33 -8.61
C VAL A 282 27.53 0.46 -9.08
N LEU A 283 26.50 0.32 -8.24
CA LEU A 283 25.34 -0.52 -8.56
C LEU A 283 24.43 0.24 -9.51
N GLU A 284 24.16 -0.36 -10.66
CA GLU A 284 23.10 0.06 -11.58
C GLU A 284 21.73 -0.12 -10.89
N LEU A 285 20.81 0.82 -11.12
CA LEU A 285 19.47 0.82 -10.53
C LEU A 285 18.70 -0.47 -10.86
N GLU A 286 18.93 -0.99 -12.07
CA GLU A 286 18.38 -2.23 -12.61
C GLU A 286 18.83 -3.46 -11.78
N LYS A 287 20.07 -3.45 -11.26
CA LYS A 287 20.63 -4.55 -10.46
C LYS A 287 20.16 -4.53 -9.00
N LEU A 288 19.51 -3.45 -8.56
CA LEU A 288 18.95 -3.33 -7.21
C LEU A 288 17.62 -4.08 -7.04
N GLY A 289 17.03 -4.57 -8.13
CA GLY A 289 15.74 -5.26 -8.11
C GLY A 289 14.55 -4.36 -8.46
N VAL A 290 14.78 -3.18 -9.03
CA VAL A 290 13.68 -2.35 -9.56
C VAL A 290 13.07 -3.06 -10.78
N ARG A 291 11.75 -3.32 -10.76
CA ARG A 291 11.11 -4.01 -11.87
C ARG A 291 11.08 -3.17 -13.16
N PRO A 292 11.07 -3.80 -14.35
CA PRO A 292 11.07 -3.10 -15.62
C PRO A 292 9.91 -2.11 -15.80
N GLU A 293 8.74 -2.39 -15.22
CA GLU A 293 7.54 -1.55 -15.35
C GLU A 293 7.67 -0.21 -14.59
N ILE A 294 8.47 -0.18 -13.51
CA ILE A 294 8.73 1.02 -12.69
C ILE A 294 9.83 1.89 -13.33
N MET A 295 10.75 1.27 -14.07
CA MET A 295 11.95 1.93 -14.59
C MET A 295 11.65 3.17 -15.48
N PRO A 296 10.66 3.13 -16.41
CA PRO A 296 10.28 4.31 -17.19
C PRO A 296 9.81 5.49 -16.33
N ILE A 297 9.07 5.20 -15.26
CA ILE A 297 8.57 6.22 -14.33
C ILE A 297 9.76 6.87 -13.63
N LEU A 298 10.63 6.07 -13.00
CA LEU A 298 11.82 6.60 -12.32
C LEU A 298 12.72 7.40 -13.26
N ASN A 299 13.01 6.88 -14.46
CA ASN A 299 13.85 7.57 -15.45
C ASN A 299 13.25 8.92 -15.86
N ARG A 300 11.93 9.01 -16.02
CA ARG A 300 11.23 10.27 -16.33
C ARG A 300 11.37 11.27 -15.18
N GLU A 301 11.17 10.83 -13.95
CA GLU A 301 11.14 11.71 -12.78
C GLU A 301 12.54 12.20 -12.36
N ILE A 302 13.58 11.36 -12.45
CA ILE A 302 14.97 11.75 -12.16
C ILE A 302 15.57 12.65 -13.24
N SER A 303 15.02 12.64 -14.46
CA SER A 303 15.52 13.48 -15.58
C SER A 303 14.92 14.89 -15.59
N LYS A 304 13.99 15.19 -14.67
CA LYS A 304 13.41 16.54 -14.54
C LYS A 304 14.49 17.52 -14.05
N PRO A 305 14.46 18.80 -14.51
CA PRO A 305 15.45 19.79 -14.12
C PRO A 305 15.40 20.15 -12.63
N ASN A 306 14.23 20.03 -12.03
CA ASN A 306 14.01 20.33 -10.63
C ASN A 306 12.93 19.45 -10.01
N GLY A 307 12.86 19.47 -8.68
CA GLY A 307 11.88 18.74 -7.89
C GLY A 307 12.54 17.82 -6.86
N LEU A 308 11.71 17.22 -6.02
CA LEU A 308 12.12 16.45 -4.86
C LEU A 308 11.81 14.96 -5.07
N ILE A 309 12.83 14.12 -4.96
CA ILE A 309 12.70 12.65 -4.97
C ILE A 309 13.04 12.13 -3.59
N LEU A 310 12.09 11.42 -3.00
CA LEU A 310 12.20 10.90 -1.63
C LEU A 310 12.32 9.40 -1.65
N THR A 311 13.31 8.87 -0.94
CA THR A 311 13.40 7.42 -0.67
C THR A 311 13.05 7.16 0.78
N THR A 312 12.08 6.27 1.03
CA THR A 312 11.60 5.91 2.35
C THR A 312 11.84 4.43 2.65
N GLY A 313 11.78 4.08 3.93
CA GLY A 313 12.02 2.74 4.43
C GLY A 313 12.79 2.77 5.76
N PRO A 314 12.86 1.63 6.47
CA PRO A 314 13.57 1.53 7.75
C PRO A 314 15.10 1.64 7.58
N THR A 315 15.81 1.69 8.70
CA THR A 315 17.28 1.57 8.73
C THR A 315 17.71 0.25 8.11
N GLY A 316 18.72 0.28 7.24
CA GLY A 316 19.17 -0.91 6.51
C GLY A 316 18.28 -1.34 5.34
N GLY A 317 17.24 -0.56 5.00
CA GLY A 317 16.40 -0.81 3.82
C GLY A 317 17.05 -0.48 2.48
N GLY A 318 18.33 -0.10 2.44
CA GLY A 318 19.08 0.18 1.21
C GLY A 318 18.93 1.59 0.63
N LYS A 319 18.39 2.56 1.39
CA LYS A 319 18.01 3.89 0.87
C LYS A 319 19.17 4.63 0.23
N THR A 320 20.30 4.69 0.94
CA THR A 320 21.53 5.31 0.45
C THR A 320 22.05 4.64 -0.81
N THR A 321 21.95 3.31 -0.91
CA THR A 321 22.36 2.55 -2.10
C THR A 321 21.54 2.95 -3.32
N THR A 322 20.22 3.09 -3.17
CA THR A 322 19.31 3.55 -4.24
C THR A 322 19.64 4.99 -4.65
N LEU A 323 19.85 5.89 -3.69
CA LEU A 323 20.24 7.27 -3.99
C LEU A 323 21.58 7.34 -4.73
N TYR A 324 22.58 6.55 -4.32
CA TYR A 324 23.88 6.50 -4.97
C TYR A 324 23.80 5.94 -6.40
N ALA A 325 22.91 4.97 -6.65
CA ALA A 325 22.63 4.46 -8.00
C ALA A 325 22.01 5.55 -8.89
N ILE A 326 21.04 6.31 -8.37
CA ILE A 326 20.43 7.45 -9.07
C ILE A 326 21.50 8.53 -9.35
N LEU A 327 22.28 8.91 -8.34
CA LEU A 327 23.36 9.90 -8.49
C LEU A 327 24.38 9.48 -9.54
N SER A 328 24.78 8.21 -9.55
CA SER A 328 25.72 7.68 -10.54
C SER A 328 25.15 7.73 -11.96
N LYS A 329 23.84 7.51 -12.13
CA LYS A 329 23.14 7.63 -13.42
C LYS A 329 23.06 9.09 -13.91
N LEU A 330 22.91 10.03 -12.97
CA LEU A 330 22.84 11.47 -13.25
C LEU A 330 24.21 12.14 -13.38
N ASN A 331 25.29 11.46 -13.00
CA ASN A 331 26.66 11.95 -13.05
C ASN A 331 27.17 12.01 -14.50
N GLN A 332 26.70 13.01 -15.23
CA GLN A 332 27.08 13.28 -16.62
C GLN A 332 27.88 14.59 -16.72
N PRO A 333 28.73 14.73 -17.75
CA PRO A 333 29.43 15.98 -18.01
C PRO A 333 28.45 17.17 -18.07
N GLY A 334 28.74 18.23 -17.32
CA GLY A 334 27.92 19.44 -17.26
C GLY A 334 26.92 19.51 -16.10
N ALA A 335 26.74 18.44 -15.32
CA ALA A 335 25.94 18.46 -14.10
C ALA A 335 26.84 18.55 -12.85
N LYS A 336 26.67 19.60 -12.04
CA LYS A 336 27.33 19.74 -10.74
C LYS A 336 26.48 19.08 -9.65
N ILE A 337 26.99 17.99 -9.08
CA ILE A 337 26.34 17.23 -8.02
C ILE A 337 27.04 17.47 -6.69
N ILE A 338 26.28 17.84 -5.66
CA ILE A 338 26.79 18.02 -4.31
C ILE A 338 25.91 17.25 -3.32
N THR A 339 26.52 16.47 -2.42
CA THR A 339 25.80 15.74 -1.37
C THR A 339 26.16 16.25 0.01
N LEU A 340 25.23 16.13 0.95
CA LEU A 340 25.43 16.40 2.37
C LEU A 340 24.98 15.18 3.17
N GLU A 341 25.91 14.53 3.87
CA GLU A 341 25.71 13.17 4.42
C GLU A 341 26.23 13.05 5.86
N ASP A 342 25.70 12.10 6.64
CA ASP A 342 26.12 11.84 8.02
C ASP A 342 26.14 10.33 8.34
N PRO A 343 27.26 9.61 8.16
CA PRO A 343 28.48 10.01 7.45
C PRO A 343 28.40 9.71 5.94
N VAL A 344 29.44 10.08 5.19
CA VAL A 344 29.65 9.56 3.83
C VAL A 344 29.95 8.06 3.93
N GLU A 345 29.21 7.23 3.18
CA GLU A 345 29.38 5.77 3.24
C GLU A 345 30.59 5.31 2.42
N TYR A 346 30.69 5.78 1.18
CA TYR A 346 31.84 5.60 0.31
C TYR A 346 31.91 6.73 -0.72
N GLN A 347 33.10 6.91 -1.29
CA GLN A 347 33.35 8.00 -2.22
C GLN A 347 32.86 7.67 -3.64
N LEU A 348 32.03 8.54 -4.21
CA LEU A 348 31.56 8.48 -5.59
C LEU A 348 32.44 9.36 -6.49
N PRO A 349 33.07 8.79 -7.54
CA PRO A 349 33.86 9.57 -8.48
C PRO A 349 33.04 10.66 -9.16
N GLY A 350 33.55 11.89 -9.23
CA GLY A 350 32.90 13.02 -9.90
C GLY A 350 31.81 13.74 -9.10
N ILE A 351 31.52 13.31 -7.86
CA ILE A 351 30.51 13.90 -6.99
C ILE A 351 31.18 14.54 -5.77
N ASN A 352 30.78 15.77 -5.45
CA ASN A 352 31.29 16.48 -4.27
C ASN A 352 30.50 16.08 -3.03
N GLN A 353 31.05 15.22 -2.19
CA GLN A 353 30.37 14.74 -0.98
C GLN A 353 30.87 15.47 0.26
N SER A 354 29.95 16.15 0.96
CA SER A 354 30.22 16.88 2.20
C SER A 354 29.68 16.09 3.39
N GLN A 355 30.49 15.87 4.41
CA GLN A 355 30.04 15.23 5.65
C GLN A 355 29.63 16.27 6.70
N VAL A 356 28.50 16.03 7.38
CA VAL A 356 28.04 16.81 8.52
C VAL A 356 29.04 16.70 9.69
N ASP A 357 29.22 17.80 10.42
CA ASP A 357 30.00 17.85 11.67
C ASP A 357 29.25 18.68 12.72
N ALA A 358 28.32 18.02 13.40
CA ALA A 358 27.50 18.64 14.43
C ALA A 358 28.33 19.21 15.60
N LYS A 359 29.52 18.64 15.89
CA LYS A 359 30.40 19.16 16.96
C LYS A 359 30.98 20.53 16.64
N ARG A 360 31.11 20.84 15.35
CA ARG A 360 31.55 22.15 14.85
C ARG A 360 30.41 23.06 14.41
N GLY A 361 29.16 22.66 14.65
CA GLY A 361 27.96 23.41 14.23
C GLY A 361 27.63 23.31 12.74
N TYR A 362 28.26 22.40 11.99
CA TYR A 362 27.97 22.18 10.57
C TYR A 362 26.89 21.10 10.43
N THR A 363 25.61 21.51 10.48
CA THR A 363 24.42 20.65 10.44
C THR A 363 23.89 20.42 9.02
N PHE A 364 22.84 19.59 8.85
CA PHE A 364 22.17 19.42 7.55
C PHE A 364 21.60 20.74 7.01
N SER A 365 20.90 21.54 7.83
CA SER A 365 20.33 22.81 7.40
C SER A 365 21.39 23.84 7.00
N GLU A 366 22.44 24.01 7.81
CA GLU A 366 23.53 24.96 7.52
C GLU A 366 24.41 24.52 6.33
N GLY A 367 24.71 23.23 6.26
CA GLY A 367 25.41 22.64 5.12
C GLY A 367 24.61 22.81 3.84
N LEU A 368 23.30 22.56 3.86
CA LEU A 368 22.43 22.71 2.68
C LEU A 368 22.39 24.15 2.17
N ARG A 369 22.30 25.15 3.06
CA ARG A 369 22.42 26.58 2.67
C ARG A 369 23.76 26.88 1.99
N SER A 370 24.84 26.28 2.49
CA SER A 370 26.18 26.45 1.92
C SER A 370 26.31 25.77 0.56
N VAL A 371 25.72 24.58 0.41
CA VAL A 371 25.67 23.83 -0.85
C VAL A 371 24.91 24.60 -1.93
N LEU A 372 23.76 25.22 -1.61
CA LEU A 372 22.98 25.99 -2.58
C LEU A 372 23.72 27.23 -3.12
N ARG A 373 24.71 27.75 -2.38
CA ARG A 373 25.58 28.84 -2.87
C ARG A 373 26.72 28.37 -3.79
N GLN A 374 26.85 27.06 -3.97
CA GLN A 374 27.85 26.47 -4.86
C GLN A 374 27.34 26.27 -6.29
N ASP A 375 26.16 26.80 -6.66
CA ASP A 375 25.56 26.60 -7.99
C ASP A 375 25.44 25.11 -8.39
N PRO A 376 24.87 24.23 -7.54
CA PRO A 376 24.65 22.83 -7.89
C PRO A 376 23.46 22.68 -8.86
N ASN A 377 23.50 21.67 -9.72
CA ASN A 377 22.30 21.24 -10.46
C ASN A 377 21.48 20.22 -9.66
N ILE A 378 22.19 19.32 -8.97
CA ILE A 378 21.60 18.23 -8.19
C ILE A 378 22.17 18.27 -6.78
N VAL A 379 21.27 18.19 -5.80
CA VAL A 379 21.62 18.16 -4.37
C VAL A 379 21.09 16.87 -3.76
N MET A 380 21.93 16.14 -3.03
CA MET A 380 21.48 15.03 -2.20
C MET A 380 21.66 15.35 -0.72
N ILE A 381 20.61 15.15 0.06
CA ILE A 381 20.62 15.31 1.51
C ILE A 381 20.46 13.91 2.10
N GLY A 382 21.34 13.51 3.01
CA GLY A 382 21.34 12.15 3.55
C GLY A 382 19.98 11.76 4.12
N GLU A 383 19.33 12.68 4.85
CA GLU A 383 17.96 12.52 5.34
C GLU A 383 17.34 13.87 5.75
N ILE A 384 16.02 13.94 5.76
CA ILE A 384 15.25 15.04 6.34
C ILE A 384 14.74 14.60 7.72
N ARG A 385 15.23 15.23 8.79
CA ARG A 385 14.82 14.94 10.18
C ARG A 385 13.98 16.03 10.82
N ASP A 386 14.11 17.27 10.34
CA ASP A 386 13.53 18.46 10.95
C ASP A 386 12.92 19.39 9.90
N LEU A 387 12.07 20.30 10.38
CA LEU A 387 11.34 21.25 9.54
C LEU A 387 12.28 22.18 8.77
N GLU A 388 13.35 22.65 9.41
CA GLU A 388 14.27 23.59 8.79
C GLU A 388 14.93 22.99 7.55
N THR A 389 15.44 21.76 7.67
CA THR A 389 16.04 21.02 6.55
C THR A 389 14.99 20.72 5.48
N ALA A 390 13.77 20.34 5.87
CA ALA A 390 12.68 20.08 4.94
C ALA A 390 12.29 21.32 4.12
N GLU A 391 12.13 22.48 4.77
CA GLU A 391 11.77 23.74 4.12
C GLU A 391 12.84 24.16 3.11
N ILE A 392 14.12 24.09 3.47
CA ILE A 392 15.21 24.45 2.55
C ILE A 392 15.25 23.48 1.36
N ALA A 393 15.09 22.17 1.60
CA ALA A 393 15.06 21.16 0.54
C ALA A 393 13.91 21.40 -0.45
N ILE A 394 12.72 21.71 0.06
CA ILE A 394 11.54 22.03 -0.75
C ILE A 394 11.75 23.32 -1.54
N GLN A 395 12.25 24.38 -0.91
CA GLN A 395 12.55 25.62 -1.62
C GLN A 395 13.59 25.41 -2.73
N ALA A 396 14.65 24.64 -2.46
CA ALA A 396 15.63 24.26 -3.47
C ALA A 396 14.98 23.51 -4.65
N SER A 397 14.08 22.57 -4.36
CA SER A 397 13.36 21.80 -5.37
C SER A 397 12.44 22.64 -6.26
N LEU A 398 11.90 23.75 -5.74
CA LEU A 398 11.06 24.70 -6.46
C LEU A 398 11.86 25.76 -7.23
N THR A 399 13.14 25.95 -6.87
CA THR A 399 14.01 27.01 -7.40
C THR A 399 15.05 26.49 -8.40
N GLY A 400 14.75 25.39 -9.09
CA GLY A 400 15.57 24.91 -10.21
C GLY A 400 16.59 23.82 -9.87
N HIS A 401 16.50 23.20 -8.69
CA HIS A 401 17.40 22.10 -8.30
C HIS A 401 16.64 20.77 -8.25
N LEU A 402 17.28 19.69 -8.71
CA LEU A 402 16.81 18.34 -8.41
C LEU A 402 17.36 17.93 -7.02
N VAL A 403 16.46 17.69 -6.08
CA VAL A 403 16.80 17.35 -4.69
C VAL A 403 16.47 15.89 -4.43
N LEU A 404 17.45 15.14 -3.94
CA LEU A 404 17.31 13.76 -3.51
C LEU A 404 17.43 13.70 -1.99
N SER A 405 16.53 12.98 -1.31
CA SER A 405 16.66 12.79 0.14
C SER A 405 16.01 11.51 0.63
N THR A 406 16.25 11.18 1.90
CA THR A 406 15.58 10.08 2.58
C THR A 406 14.68 10.54 3.72
N LEU A 407 13.64 9.75 4.00
CA LEU A 407 12.77 9.88 5.16
C LEU A 407 12.61 8.52 5.86
N HIS A 408 12.43 8.54 7.17
CA HIS A 408 12.09 7.34 7.94
C HIS A 408 10.57 7.16 7.98
N ALA A 409 10.03 6.68 6.86
CA ALA A 409 8.63 6.26 6.76
C ALA A 409 8.56 4.77 6.40
N ASN A 410 7.47 4.11 6.79
CA ASN A 410 7.31 2.65 6.62
C ASN A 410 6.88 2.24 5.20
N SER A 411 6.27 3.17 4.47
CA SER A 411 5.82 3.06 3.08
C SER A 411 6.10 4.37 2.33
N ALA A 412 5.90 4.38 1.01
CA ALA A 412 5.92 5.59 0.21
C ALA A 412 4.75 6.51 0.60
N ALA A 413 3.54 5.96 0.78
CA ALA A 413 2.35 6.75 1.08
C ALA A 413 2.46 7.51 2.41
N ASP A 414 3.19 6.95 3.39
CA ASP A 414 3.46 7.58 4.69
C ASP A 414 4.41 8.78 4.62
N ALA A 415 5.13 8.97 3.51
CA ALA A 415 6.08 10.07 3.38
C ALA A 415 5.40 11.44 3.45
N ILE A 416 4.19 11.57 2.87
CA ILE A 416 3.45 12.81 2.83
C ILE A 416 2.96 13.20 4.25
N PRO A 417 2.22 12.35 4.98
CA PRO A 417 1.89 12.62 6.37
C PRO A 417 3.11 12.89 7.25
N SER A 418 4.21 12.15 7.08
CA SER A 418 5.44 12.37 7.86
C SER A 418 6.02 13.78 7.69
N LEU A 419 6.02 14.31 6.46
CA LEU A 419 6.46 15.69 6.21
C LEU A 419 5.51 16.73 6.80
N ILE A 420 4.20 16.46 6.76
CA ILE A 420 3.18 17.31 7.39
C ILE A 420 3.35 17.32 8.91
N ASP A 421 3.60 16.16 9.53
CA ASP A 421 3.80 16.00 10.97
C ASP A 421 5.06 16.74 11.48
N ILE A 422 6.11 16.81 10.66
CA ILE A 422 7.31 17.61 10.94
C ILE A 422 7.03 19.13 10.81
N GLY A 423 5.91 19.51 10.18
CA GLY A 423 5.41 20.89 10.11
C GLY A 423 5.39 21.49 8.71
N VAL A 424 5.69 20.71 7.67
CA VAL A 424 5.68 21.20 6.29
C VAL A 424 4.24 21.41 5.82
N LYS A 425 3.97 22.57 5.20
CA LYS A 425 2.61 22.87 4.71
C LYS A 425 2.31 22.07 3.43
N PRO A 426 1.12 21.43 3.32
CA PRO A 426 0.75 20.62 2.16
C PRO A 426 0.89 21.33 0.81
N TYR A 427 0.57 22.62 0.76
CA TYR A 427 0.65 23.43 -0.46
C TYR A 427 2.07 23.49 -1.06
N PHE A 428 3.12 23.35 -0.24
CA PHE A 428 4.50 23.30 -0.73
C PHE A 428 4.93 21.91 -1.20
N LEU A 429 4.34 20.84 -0.66
CA LEU A 429 4.65 19.47 -1.03
C LEU A 429 4.18 19.13 -2.46
N VAL A 430 2.97 19.57 -2.79
CA VAL A 430 2.31 19.33 -4.08
C VAL A 430 3.17 19.72 -5.30
N PRO A 431 3.71 20.94 -5.40
CA PRO A 431 4.57 21.32 -6.52
C PRO A 431 6.02 20.85 -6.39
N ALA A 432 6.46 20.45 -5.20
CA ALA A 432 7.85 20.09 -4.93
C ALA A 432 8.16 18.61 -5.23
N ILE A 433 7.28 17.68 -4.84
CA ILE A 433 7.58 16.24 -4.92
C ILE A 433 7.35 15.72 -6.36
N ASN A 434 8.40 15.13 -6.93
CA ASN A 434 8.33 14.43 -8.22
C ASN A 434 7.88 12.98 -8.02
N ALA A 435 8.62 12.27 -7.16
CA ALA A 435 8.41 10.85 -6.90
C ALA A 435 8.75 10.49 -5.45
N VAL A 436 8.02 9.53 -4.91
CA VAL A 436 8.33 8.90 -3.62
C VAL A 436 8.57 7.41 -3.85
N ILE A 437 9.69 6.92 -3.34
CA ILE A 437 10.18 5.54 -3.48
C ILE A 437 10.17 4.91 -2.10
N GLY A 438 9.23 4.00 -1.84
CA GLY A 438 9.24 3.14 -0.67
C GLY A 438 10.08 1.90 -0.96
N GLN A 439 10.94 1.50 -0.03
CA GLN A 439 11.76 0.31 -0.23
C GLN A 439 12.11 -0.48 1.04
N ARG A 440 12.28 -1.79 0.85
CA ARG A 440 12.90 -2.71 1.81
C ARG A 440 13.82 -3.69 1.07
N LEU A 441 14.63 -4.43 1.82
CA LEU A 441 15.49 -5.48 1.26
C LEU A 441 15.00 -6.87 1.69
N VAL A 442 14.90 -7.78 0.73
CA VAL A 442 14.66 -9.20 0.97
C VAL A 442 15.89 -10.00 0.56
N ARG A 443 16.16 -11.11 1.25
CA ARG A 443 17.27 -12.01 0.91
C ARG A 443 16.95 -12.82 -0.34
N LYS A 444 17.94 -13.00 -1.22
CA LYS A 444 17.79 -13.85 -2.42
C LYS A 444 17.99 -15.32 -2.04
N LEU A 445 17.17 -16.20 -2.62
CA LEU A 445 17.34 -17.64 -2.47
C LEU A 445 18.67 -18.10 -3.07
N CYS A 446 19.35 -19.03 -2.40
CA CYS A 446 20.57 -19.59 -2.94
C CYS A 446 20.27 -20.43 -4.20
N PRO A 447 20.86 -20.12 -5.36
CA PRO A 447 20.57 -20.85 -6.60
C PRO A 447 21.03 -22.32 -6.56
N HIS A 448 21.99 -22.65 -5.68
CA HIS A 448 22.56 -23.99 -5.56
C HIS A 448 21.78 -24.93 -4.63
N CYS A 449 20.99 -24.40 -3.69
CA CYS A 449 20.29 -25.23 -2.70
C CYS A 449 18.83 -24.85 -2.46
N ARG A 450 18.25 -23.90 -3.20
CA ARG A 450 16.80 -23.61 -3.12
C ARG A 450 16.00 -24.89 -3.38
N ALA A 451 14.96 -25.09 -2.60
CA ALA A 451 14.07 -26.24 -2.72
C ALA A 451 12.76 -25.83 -3.39
N GLU A 452 12.15 -26.71 -4.18
CA GLU A 452 10.79 -26.49 -4.68
C GLU A 452 9.81 -26.46 -3.49
N HIS A 453 8.89 -25.50 -3.51
CA HIS A 453 7.82 -25.34 -2.53
C HIS A 453 6.48 -25.52 -3.25
N VAL A 454 5.65 -26.42 -2.74
CA VAL A 454 4.27 -26.56 -3.21
C VAL A 454 3.42 -25.71 -2.28
N PRO A 455 2.82 -24.60 -2.78
CA PRO A 455 2.02 -23.74 -1.93
C PRO A 455 0.79 -24.51 -1.42
N THR A 456 0.46 -24.29 -0.15
CA THR A 456 -0.79 -24.72 0.46
C THR A 456 -1.98 -23.99 -0.17
N GLU A 457 -3.20 -24.48 0.07
CA GLU A 457 -4.43 -23.80 -0.40
C GLU A 457 -4.53 -22.37 0.16
N SER A 458 -4.15 -22.18 1.43
CA SER A 458 -4.16 -20.86 2.08
C SER A 458 -3.12 -19.91 1.47
N GLU A 459 -1.90 -20.38 1.19
CA GLU A 459 -0.88 -19.57 0.51
C GLU A 459 -1.34 -19.19 -0.90
N THR A 460 -1.95 -20.14 -1.63
CA THR A 460 -2.48 -19.91 -2.98
C THR A 460 -3.59 -18.85 -2.97
N GLU A 461 -4.53 -18.95 -2.05
CA GLU A 461 -5.60 -17.96 -1.87
C GLU A 461 -5.03 -16.57 -1.55
N GLN A 462 -4.07 -16.50 -0.63
CA GLN A 462 -3.43 -15.25 -0.24
C GLN A 462 -2.65 -14.59 -1.38
N ILE A 463 -1.88 -15.37 -2.15
CA ILE A 463 -1.16 -14.87 -3.33
C ILE A 463 -2.15 -14.31 -4.35
N ASN A 464 -3.20 -15.06 -4.67
CA ASN A 464 -4.22 -14.60 -5.61
C ASN A 464 -4.90 -13.31 -5.13
N LYS A 465 -5.18 -13.21 -3.83
CA LYS A 465 -5.74 -12.00 -3.21
C LYS A 465 -4.83 -10.78 -3.36
N ILE A 466 -3.52 -10.95 -3.12
CA ILE A 466 -2.51 -9.89 -3.25
C ILE A 466 -2.41 -9.43 -4.72
N LEU A 467 -2.36 -10.39 -5.65
CA LEU A 467 -2.21 -10.12 -7.08
C LEU A 467 -3.45 -9.44 -7.68
N SER A 468 -4.66 -9.81 -7.25
CA SER A 468 -5.90 -9.20 -7.79
C SER A 468 -6.08 -7.72 -7.44
N VAL A 469 -5.34 -7.21 -6.46
CA VAL A 469 -5.34 -5.78 -6.09
C VAL A 469 -4.40 -4.96 -6.99
N ILE A 470 -3.55 -5.61 -7.81
CA ILE A 470 -2.67 -4.90 -8.76
C ILE A 470 -3.55 -4.23 -9.82
N SER A 471 -3.39 -2.92 -9.99
CA SER A 471 -4.11 -2.17 -11.00
C SER A 471 -3.67 -2.58 -12.40
N PRO A 472 -4.59 -2.73 -13.37
CA PRO A 472 -4.24 -2.95 -14.78
C PRO A 472 -3.32 -1.87 -15.36
N LYS A 473 -3.34 -0.64 -14.81
CA LYS A 473 -2.45 0.45 -15.21
C LYS A 473 -0.97 0.18 -14.89
N ALA A 474 -0.68 -0.75 -13.97
CA ALA A 474 0.69 -1.14 -13.64
C ALA A 474 1.40 -1.82 -14.82
N GLY A 475 0.66 -2.31 -15.81
CA GLY A 475 1.23 -2.96 -17.00
C GLY A 475 1.89 -4.31 -16.71
N ILE A 476 1.49 -4.97 -15.61
CA ILE A 476 2.01 -6.27 -15.19
C ILE A 476 1.02 -7.35 -15.59
N ASP A 477 1.51 -8.34 -16.36
CA ASP A 477 0.75 -9.52 -16.70
C ASP A 477 0.69 -10.47 -15.50
N ILE A 478 -0.49 -10.62 -14.91
CA ILE A 478 -0.71 -11.54 -13.79
C ILE A 478 -0.89 -12.96 -14.35
N PRO A 479 -0.05 -13.94 -13.97
CA PRO A 479 -0.14 -15.29 -14.49
C PRO A 479 -1.43 -15.99 -14.03
N ALA A 480 -2.15 -16.62 -14.97
CA ALA A 480 -3.41 -17.32 -14.68
C ALA A 480 -3.22 -18.58 -13.80
N ASN A 481 -2.03 -19.19 -13.87
CA ASN A 481 -1.63 -20.29 -13.01
C ASN A 481 -0.33 -19.90 -12.29
N LEU A 482 -0.25 -20.18 -10.98
CA LEU A 482 0.94 -19.86 -10.22
C LEU A 482 2.13 -20.71 -10.74
N PRO A 483 3.29 -20.08 -11.00
CA PRO A 483 4.52 -20.80 -11.34
C PRO A 483 5.04 -21.60 -10.13
N LYS A 484 6.06 -22.42 -10.39
CA LYS A 484 6.76 -23.15 -9.33
C LYS A 484 7.37 -22.16 -8.33
N LEU A 485 6.97 -22.29 -7.06
CA LEU A 485 7.55 -21.52 -5.97
C LEU A 485 8.79 -22.21 -5.42
N TYR A 486 9.66 -21.41 -4.80
CA TYR A 486 10.86 -21.89 -4.16
C TYR A 486 10.93 -21.40 -2.71
N GLN A 487 11.57 -22.21 -1.87
CA GLN A 487 11.88 -21.87 -0.49
C GLN A 487 13.38 -22.07 -0.21
N ALA A 488 13.83 -21.57 0.93
CA ALA A 488 15.19 -21.82 1.39
C ALA A 488 15.36 -23.32 1.63
N GLY A 489 16.34 -23.93 0.97
CA GLY A 489 16.72 -25.31 1.30
C GLY A 489 17.55 -25.39 2.58
N THR A 490 18.08 -26.58 2.86
CA THR A 490 18.87 -26.88 4.07
C THR A 490 20.17 -26.07 4.20
N GLY A 491 20.53 -25.30 3.17
CA GLY A 491 21.78 -24.56 3.10
C GLY A 491 22.94 -25.40 2.56
N CYS A 492 23.84 -24.75 1.84
CA CYS A 492 25.07 -25.35 1.29
C CYS A 492 26.26 -24.42 1.53
N GLU A 493 27.46 -24.87 1.18
CA GLU A 493 28.70 -24.09 1.33
C GLU A 493 28.64 -22.74 0.61
N HIS A 494 27.99 -22.67 -0.56
CA HIS A 494 27.89 -21.42 -1.33
C HIS A 494 27.12 -20.31 -0.61
N CYS A 495 26.16 -20.66 0.25
CA CYS A 495 25.34 -19.73 1.02
C CYS A 495 25.66 -19.76 2.53
N ASN A 496 26.82 -20.30 2.90
CA ASN A 496 27.23 -20.45 4.30
C ASN A 496 26.17 -21.20 5.15
N PHE A 497 25.47 -22.16 4.54
CA PHE A 497 24.41 -22.97 5.15
C PHE A 497 23.19 -22.18 5.64
N THR A 498 22.92 -20.99 5.08
CA THR A 498 21.76 -20.16 5.46
C THR A 498 20.52 -20.37 4.57
N GLY A 499 20.71 -20.97 3.38
CA GLY A 499 19.67 -21.09 2.35
C GLY A 499 19.47 -19.84 1.48
N TYR A 500 20.10 -18.71 1.84
CA TYR A 500 20.01 -17.43 1.14
C TYR A 500 21.40 -16.90 0.77
N LYS A 501 21.52 -16.13 -0.31
CA LYS A 501 22.78 -15.45 -0.65
C LYS A 501 22.53 -14.11 -1.33
N GLY A 502 22.92 -13.03 -0.68
CA GLY A 502 22.71 -11.68 -1.17
C GLY A 502 21.29 -11.18 -0.96
N ARG A 503 21.03 -9.95 -1.40
CA ARG A 503 19.76 -9.24 -1.19
C ARG A 503 19.27 -8.58 -2.48
N THR A 504 17.97 -8.38 -2.57
CA THR A 504 17.31 -7.58 -3.61
C THR A 504 16.36 -6.59 -2.95
N GLY A 505 16.17 -5.43 -3.55
CA GLY A 505 15.17 -4.47 -3.08
C GLY A 505 13.78 -4.88 -3.49
N ILE A 506 12.80 -4.60 -2.65
CA ILE A 506 11.39 -4.52 -3.02
C ILE A 506 10.97 -3.06 -2.98
N PHE A 507 10.27 -2.59 -4.00
CA PHE A 507 10.03 -1.18 -4.27
C PHE A 507 8.55 -0.91 -4.47
N GLU A 508 8.10 0.25 -4.00
CA GLU A 508 6.85 0.87 -4.41
C GLU A 508 7.14 2.32 -4.77
N VAL A 509 6.58 2.79 -5.88
CA VAL A 509 6.89 4.11 -6.42
C VAL A 509 5.60 4.77 -6.88
N PHE A 510 5.30 5.95 -6.36
CA PHE A 510 4.26 6.80 -6.92
C PHE A 510 4.78 8.20 -7.24
N THR A 511 4.05 8.87 -8.11
CA THR A 511 4.28 10.26 -8.51
C THR A 511 3.08 11.12 -8.11
N MET A 512 3.30 12.42 -7.91
CA MET A 512 2.22 13.35 -7.54
C MET A 512 1.28 13.62 -8.73
N ASP A 513 0.25 12.80 -8.90
CA ASP A 513 -0.84 13.03 -9.85
C ASP A 513 -1.89 14.00 -9.26
N ASP A 514 -2.86 14.45 -10.06
CA ASP A 514 -3.81 15.49 -9.60
C ASP A 514 -4.68 15.03 -8.43
N LYS A 515 -4.99 13.74 -8.32
CA LYS A 515 -5.77 13.20 -7.20
C LYS A 515 -4.94 13.11 -5.92
N ILE A 516 -3.71 12.61 -5.99
CA ILE A 516 -2.79 12.56 -4.86
C ILE A 516 -2.44 13.98 -4.39
N LYS A 517 -2.30 14.94 -5.31
CA LYS A 517 -2.15 16.36 -4.95
C LYS A 517 -3.33 16.86 -4.14
N GLN A 518 -4.56 16.56 -4.57
CA GLN A 518 -5.76 16.95 -3.84
C GLN A 518 -5.83 16.28 -2.46
N LEU A 519 -5.58 14.97 -2.39
CA LEU A 519 -5.52 14.23 -1.11
C LEU A 519 -4.46 14.79 -0.16
N THR A 520 -3.34 15.26 -0.70
CA THR A 520 -2.28 15.91 0.08
C THR A 520 -2.77 17.24 0.66
N ILE A 521 -3.44 18.07 -0.15
CA ILE A 521 -4.03 19.34 0.30
C ILE A 521 -5.08 19.10 1.39
N ASP A 522 -5.91 18.08 1.22
CA ASP A 522 -6.97 17.70 2.15
C ASP A 522 -6.44 16.98 3.41
N GLN A 523 -5.11 16.76 3.50
CA GLN A 523 -4.46 16.03 4.59
C GLN A 523 -5.07 14.65 4.83
N ALA A 524 -5.36 13.94 3.73
CA ALA A 524 -5.94 12.61 3.78
C ALA A 524 -5.00 11.62 4.50
N PRO A 525 -5.55 10.60 5.19
CA PRO A 525 -4.74 9.58 5.85
C PRO A 525 -3.94 8.74 4.83
N SER A 526 -2.79 8.19 5.24
CA SER A 526 -1.88 7.41 4.38
C SER A 526 -2.60 6.33 3.56
N PHE A 527 -3.59 5.65 4.14
CA PHE A 527 -4.35 4.59 3.46
C PHE A 527 -5.09 5.11 2.21
N LYS A 528 -5.59 6.35 2.21
CA LYS A 528 -6.26 6.95 1.05
C LYS A 528 -5.27 7.31 -0.05
N ILE A 529 -4.09 7.79 0.31
CA ILE A 529 -3.00 8.05 -0.63
C ILE A 529 -2.53 6.73 -1.25
N LEU A 530 -2.34 5.68 -0.43
CA LEU A 530 -1.99 4.34 -0.88
C LEU A 530 -3.03 3.77 -1.85
N GLN A 531 -4.32 3.85 -1.50
CA GLN A 531 -5.42 3.40 -2.35
C GLN A 531 -5.37 4.10 -3.72
N GLN A 532 -5.24 5.43 -3.73
CA GLN A 532 -5.19 6.19 -4.98
C GLN A 532 -3.95 5.85 -5.80
N ALA A 533 -2.78 5.75 -5.17
CA ALA A 533 -1.53 5.41 -5.84
C ALA A 533 -1.63 4.02 -6.53
N ILE A 534 -2.25 3.03 -5.88
CA ILE A 534 -2.51 1.72 -6.49
C ILE A 534 -3.43 1.85 -7.70
N GLU A 535 -4.54 2.59 -7.59
CA GLU A 535 -5.44 2.84 -8.72
C GLU A 535 -4.74 3.49 -9.91
N ASP A 536 -3.69 4.29 -9.66
CA ASP A 536 -2.88 4.96 -10.68
C ASP A 536 -1.72 4.12 -11.23
N GLY A 537 -1.61 2.87 -10.78
CA GLY A 537 -0.68 1.88 -11.33
C GLY A 537 0.54 1.60 -10.46
N MET A 538 0.61 2.14 -9.24
CA MET A 538 1.64 1.74 -8.28
C MET A 538 1.42 0.29 -7.83
N ILE A 539 2.49 -0.50 -7.83
CA ILE A 539 2.55 -1.75 -7.07
C ILE A 539 3.10 -1.51 -5.68
N THR A 540 2.55 -2.18 -4.68
CA THR A 540 3.05 -2.11 -3.30
C THR A 540 4.32 -2.94 -3.14
N MET A 541 5.11 -2.66 -2.09
CA MET A 541 6.29 -3.48 -1.78
C MET A 541 5.94 -4.96 -1.57
N LEU A 542 4.75 -5.24 -1.04
CA LEU A 542 4.26 -6.62 -0.86
C LEU A 542 3.96 -7.29 -2.21
N GLN A 543 3.29 -6.59 -3.12
CA GLN A 543 3.01 -7.09 -4.47
C GLN A 543 4.31 -7.35 -5.22
N ASP A 544 5.25 -6.41 -5.19
CA ASP A 544 6.58 -6.56 -5.80
C ASP A 544 7.36 -7.75 -5.18
N GLY A 545 7.31 -7.91 -3.86
CA GLY A 545 7.90 -9.06 -3.16
C GLY A 545 7.30 -10.40 -3.57
N VAL A 546 5.96 -10.48 -3.67
CA VAL A 546 5.27 -11.70 -4.13
C VAL A 546 5.62 -12.01 -5.58
N LEU A 547 5.65 -11.00 -6.46
CA LEU A 547 6.08 -11.18 -7.86
C LEU A 547 7.51 -11.74 -7.93
N LYS A 548 8.45 -11.23 -7.14
CA LYS A 548 9.82 -11.78 -7.06
C LYS A 548 9.89 -13.18 -6.49
N ALA A 549 8.97 -13.55 -5.60
CA ALA A 549 8.86 -14.92 -5.12
C ALA A 549 8.37 -15.86 -6.22
N LEU A 550 7.44 -15.40 -7.06
CA LEU A 550 6.96 -16.12 -8.25
C LEU A 550 8.05 -16.23 -9.32
N ASP A 551 8.94 -15.23 -9.44
CA ASP A 551 10.13 -15.25 -10.29
C ASP A 551 11.25 -16.18 -9.72
N GLY A 552 11.07 -16.70 -8.51
CA GLY A 552 12.01 -17.60 -7.83
C GLY A 552 13.27 -16.92 -7.29
N GLU A 553 13.26 -15.59 -7.16
CA GLU A 553 14.37 -14.81 -6.61
C GLU A 553 14.43 -14.86 -5.08
N THR A 554 13.28 -14.86 -4.42
CA THR A 554 13.11 -14.88 -2.95
C THR A 554 12.03 -15.90 -2.55
N SER A 555 11.85 -16.15 -1.26
CA SER A 555 10.74 -16.93 -0.72
C SER A 555 9.60 -16.02 -0.24
N LEU A 556 8.37 -16.57 -0.16
CA LEU A 556 7.22 -15.87 0.45
C LEU A 556 7.44 -15.57 1.93
N GLU A 557 8.06 -16.50 2.66
CA GLU A 557 8.42 -16.32 4.07
C GLU A 557 9.28 -15.06 4.27
N GLU A 558 10.28 -14.86 3.40
CA GLU A 558 11.17 -13.71 3.49
C GLU A 558 10.45 -12.39 3.16
N VAL A 559 9.53 -12.40 2.20
CA VAL A 559 8.70 -11.23 1.86
C VAL A 559 7.82 -10.86 3.05
N TYR A 560 7.10 -11.82 3.63
CA TYR A 560 6.22 -11.57 4.77
C TYR A 560 6.99 -11.11 6.02
N ARG A 561 8.16 -11.70 6.29
CA ARG A 561 9.07 -11.27 7.37
C ARG A 561 9.44 -9.79 7.24
N VAL A 562 9.74 -9.35 6.01
CA VAL A 562 10.20 -7.98 5.76
C VAL A 562 9.04 -7.00 5.71
N ILE A 563 7.87 -7.36 5.19
CA ILE A 563 6.70 -6.46 5.14
C ILE A 563 6.08 -6.29 6.53
N GLY A 564 5.96 -7.37 7.31
CA GLY A 564 5.28 -7.36 8.60
C GLY A 564 3.77 -7.49 8.44
N ASN A 565 3.01 -6.55 8.99
CA ASN A 565 1.54 -6.56 8.87
C ASN A 565 1.10 -6.15 7.46
N PHE A 566 0.27 -6.97 6.83
CA PHE A 566 -0.32 -6.74 5.51
C PHE A 566 -1.85 -6.84 5.48
N ASP A 567 -2.51 -6.61 6.62
CA ASP A 567 -3.97 -6.63 6.76
C ASP A 567 -4.66 -5.61 5.83
N TYR A 568 -3.95 -4.52 5.48
CA TYR A 568 -4.42 -3.53 4.51
C TYR A 568 -4.72 -4.14 3.13
N VAL A 569 -4.08 -5.27 2.76
CA VAL A 569 -4.41 -5.98 1.52
C VAL A 569 -5.78 -6.62 1.60
N ASN A 570 -6.18 -7.11 2.78
CA ASN A 570 -7.52 -7.64 2.96
C ASN A 570 -8.55 -6.53 2.76
N GLU A 571 -8.34 -5.37 3.40
CA GLU A 571 -9.22 -4.20 3.22
C GLU A 571 -9.23 -3.70 1.77
N LEU A 572 -8.07 -3.58 1.12
CA LEU A 572 -7.98 -3.17 -0.28
C LEU A 572 -8.63 -4.17 -1.22
N TYR A 573 -8.44 -5.46 -1.00
CA TYR A 573 -9.13 -6.50 -1.77
C TYR A 573 -10.64 -6.39 -1.57
N ASP A 574 -11.10 -6.23 -0.33
CA ASP A 574 -12.53 -6.08 -0.06
C ASP A 574 -13.09 -4.82 -0.73
N ILE A 575 -12.32 -3.71 -0.76
CA ILE A 575 -12.66 -2.50 -1.50
C ILE A 575 -12.68 -2.75 -3.01
N VAL A 576 -11.61 -3.30 -3.59
CA VAL A 576 -11.49 -3.55 -5.04
C VAL A 576 -12.54 -4.54 -5.50
N ILE A 577 -12.77 -5.62 -4.76
CA ILE A 577 -13.86 -6.57 -5.03
C ILE A 577 -15.20 -5.87 -4.88
N SER A 578 -15.43 -5.07 -3.84
CA SER A 578 -16.68 -4.31 -3.68
C SER A 578 -16.94 -3.29 -4.81
N GLN A 579 -15.88 -2.87 -5.51
CA GLN A 579 -15.93 -1.95 -6.65
C GLN A 579 -15.97 -2.68 -8.01
N THR A 580 -15.41 -3.88 -8.11
CA THR A 580 -15.16 -4.59 -9.39
C THR A 580 -16.13 -5.75 -9.63
N ILE A 581 -16.55 -6.46 -8.57
CA ILE A 581 -17.52 -7.55 -8.64
C ILE A 581 -18.69 -7.11 -7.79
N GLY A 582 -19.88 -6.97 -8.38
CA GLY A 582 -21.08 -6.52 -7.67
C GLY A 582 -21.15 -7.10 -6.26
N ARG A 583 -21.20 -6.20 -5.26
CA ARG A 583 -21.10 -6.51 -3.83
C ARG A 583 -21.98 -7.69 -3.49
N GLY A 584 -21.51 -8.69 -2.76
CA GLY A 584 -22.34 -9.84 -2.50
C GLY A 584 -21.77 -10.91 -1.58
N ILE A 585 -22.67 -11.72 -1.01
CA ILE A 585 -22.34 -12.83 -0.10
C ILE A 585 -22.41 -14.15 -0.85
N LYS A 586 -21.38 -14.99 -0.70
CA LYS A 586 -21.34 -16.34 -1.29
C LYS A 586 -21.73 -17.38 -0.24
N ILE A 587 -22.86 -18.04 -0.45
CA ILE A 587 -23.38 -19.07 0.46
C ILE A 587 -22.96 -20.44 -0.09
N LYS A 588 -22.10 -21.15 0.66
CA LYS A 588 -21.67 -22.51 0.31
C LYS A 588 -22.83 -23.51 0.41
N ALA A 589 -22.75 -24.61 -0.35
CA ALA A 589 -23.76 -25.66 -0.35
C ALA A 589 -24.00 -26.28 1.05
N GLU A 590 -22.95 -26.39 1.89
CA GLU A 590 -23.11 -26.88 3.26
C GLU A 590 -24.00 -25.96 4.10
N ARG A 591 -23.87 -24.63 3.92
CA ARG A 591 -24.65 -23.64 4.68
C ARG A 591 -26.12 -23.63 4.25
N VAL A 592 -26.40 -23.89 2.98
CA VAL A 592 -27.79 -24.07 2.49
C VAL A 592 -28.43 -25.29 3.13
N LYS A 593 -27.73 -26.44 3.16
CA LYS A 593 -28.21 -27.65 3.84
C LYS A 593 -28.44 -27.44 5.34
N GLN A 594 -27.51 -26.76 6.00
CA GLN A 594 -27.66 -26.39 7.41
C GLN A 594 -28.90 -25.52 7.64
N ALA A 595 -29.17 -24.56 6.75
CA ALA A 595 -30.37 -23.73 6.82
C ALA A 595 -31.67 -24.54 6.58
N GLU A 596 -31.66 -25.52 5.67
CA GLU A 596 -32.78 -26.46 5.45
C GLU A 596 -33.09 -27.34 6.66
N GLU A 597 -32.08 -27.76 7.40
CA GLU A 597 -32.26 -28.52 8.64
C GLU A 597 -32.80 -27.62 9.76
N LEU A 598 -32.24 -26.43 9.90
CA LEU A 598 -32.64 -25.44 10.91
C LEU A 598 -34.04 -24.88 10.68
N SER A 599 -34.48 -24.70 9.44
CA SER A 599 -35.82 -24.21 9.12
C SER A 599 -36.94 -25.18 9.52
N ARG A 600 -36.61 -26.45 9.77
CA ARG A 600 -37.56 -27.48 10.24
C ARG A 600 -37.72 -27.51 11.77
N ASP A 601 -36.82 -26.86 12.52
CA ASP A 601 -36.76 -26.94 14.00
C ASP A 601 -36.34 -25.58 14.61
N LEU A 602 -37.32 -24.66 14.72
CA LEU A 602 -37.12 -23.28 15.21
C LEU A 602 -36.37 -23.16 16.56
N PRO A 603 -36.60 -24.01 17.58
CA PRO A 603 -35.83 -23.99 18.82
C PRO A 603 -34.31 -24.21 18.67
N LYS A 604 -33.88 -25.00 17.67
CA LYS A 604 -32.44 -25.25 17.43
C LYS A 604 -31.72 -24.03 16.88
N ILE A 605 -32.43 -23.16 16.15
CA ILE A 605 -31.87 -21.92 15.58
C ILE A 605 -31.24 -21.06 16.69
N ALA A 606 -31.94 -20.90 17.82
CA ALA A 606 -31.46 -20.08 18.93
C ALA A 606 -30.20 -20.64 19.61
N ALA A 607 -30.01 -21.97 19.61
CA ALA A 607 -28.80 -22.60 20.14
C ALA A 607 -27.63 -22.46 19.16
N THR A 608 -27.86 -22.74 17.88
CA THR A 608 -26.82 -22.66 16.83
C THR A 608 -26.31 -21.23 16.60
N VAL A 609 -27.18 -20.23 16.72
CA VAL A 609 -26.80 -18.82 16.58
C VAL A 609 -25.80 -18.35 17.64
N LYS A 610 -25.78 -18.97 18.83
CA LYS A 610 -24.79 -18.63 19.88
C LYS A 610 -23.38 -19.11 19.56
N GLU A 611 -23.24 -20.12 18.70
CA GLU A 611 -21.97 -20.74 18.35
C GLU A 611 -21.35 -20.15 17.06
N ILE A 612 -22.11 -19.33 16.33
CA ILE A 612 -21.66 -18.75 15.06
C ILE A 612 -20.96 -17.40 15.30
N PRO A 613 -19.73 -17.20 14.78
CA PRO A 613 -19.07 -15.91 14.82
C PRO A 613 -19.93 -14.82 14.17
N THR A 614 -19.96 -13.63 14.77
CA THR A 614 -20.88 -12.55 14.34
C THR A 614 -20.73 -12.14 12.88
N GLY A 615 -19.51 -12.24 12.31
CA GLY A 615 -19.25 -11.97 10.89
C GLY A 615 -19.89 -12.97 9.92
N GLU A 616 -20.19 -14.19 10.36
CA GLU A 616 -20.86 -15.21 9.54
C GLU A 616 -22.39 -15.22 9.70
N LEU A 617 -22.91 -14.40 10.61
CA LEU A 617 -24.32 -14.41 10.96
C LEU A 617 -25.21 -13.97 9.79
N ILE A 618 -24.73 -13.02 8.98
CA ILE A 618 -25.44 -12.57 7.77
C ILE A 618 -25.57 -13.70 6.74
N ASN A 619 -24.57 -14.56 6.61
CA ASN A 619 -24.62 -15.71 5.69
C ASN A 619 -25.67 -16.72 6.12
N LEU A 620 -25.83 -16.96 7.43
CA LEU A 620 -26.89 -17.82 7.95
C LEU A 620 -28.27 -17.19 7.76
N ILE A 621 -28.45 -15.90 8.11
CA ILE A 621 -29.73 -15.19 7.95
C ILE A 621 -30.16 -15.20 6.47
N ALA A 622 -29.23 -14.94 5.56
CA ALA A 622 -29.48 -14.98 4.13
C ALA A 622 -29.83 -16.39 3.64
N ALA A 623 -29.11 -17.43 4.10
CA ALA A 623 -29.42 -18.82 3.75
C ALA A 623 -30.83 -19.22 4.25
N LEU A 624 -31.19 -18.88 5.49
CA LEU A 624 -32.52 -19.13 6.05
C LEU A 624 -33.61 -18.38 5.27
N ALA A 625 -33.38 -17.13 4.89
CA ALA A 625 -34.33 -16.34 4.11
C ALA A 625 -34.60 -16.93 2.72
N VAL A 626 -33.54 -17.41 2.06
CA VAL A 626 -33.66 -18.09 0.76
C VAL A 626 -34.41 -19.42 0.88
N VAL A 627 -34.10 -20.23 1.89
CA VAL A 627 -34.77 -21.52 2.13
C VAL A 627 -36.25 -21.32 2.47
N ALA A 628 -36.57 -20.25 3.19
CA ALA A 628 -37.94 -19.90 3.57
C ALA A 628 -38.74 -19.17 2.47
N ASP A 629 -38.17 -18.96 1.28
CA ASP A 629 -38.75 -18.19 0.17
C ASP A 629 -39.25 -16.79 0.61
N ALA A 630 -38.46 -16.13 1.45
CA ALA A 630 -38.80 -14.82 2.00
C ALA A 630 -38.61 -13.71 0.95
N GLY A 631 -39.61 -12.84 0.81
CA GLY A 631 -39.53 -11.65 -0.04
C GLY A 631 -38.77 -10.50 0.60
N ASP A 632 -38.89 -10.33 1.92
CA ASP A 632 -38.16 -9.32 2.69
C ASP A 632 -37.58 -9.93 3.98
N VAL A 633 -36.40 -9.48 4.39
CA VAL A 633 -35.77 -9.75 5.69
C VAL A 633 -35.68 -8.44 6.47
N HIS A 634 -36.26 -8.41 7.65
CA HIS A 634 -36.27 -7.27 8.55
C HIS A 634 -35.35 -7.56 9.74
N ILE A 635 -34.40 -6.66 10.03
CA ILE A 635 -33.54 -6.73 11.22
C ILE A 635 -33.75 -5.45 12.02
N GLU A 636 -34.30 -5.60 13.22
CA GLU A 636 -34.82 -4.48 14.01
C GLU A 636 -34.27 -4.53 15.44
N PRO A 637 -33.42 -3.57 15.85
CA PRO A 637 -32.97 -3.49 17.23
C PRO A 637 -34.12 -3.03 18.15
N THR A 638 -34.23 -3.64 19.32
CA THR A 638 -35.19 -3.30 20.38
C THR A 638 -34.46 -2.82 21.65
N ASP A 639 -35.21 -2.55 22.71
CA ASP A 639 -34.69 -2.20 24.03
C ASP A 639 -34.01 -3.39 24.74
N ILE A 640 -34.25 -4.63 24.32
CA ILE A 640 -33.70 -5.84 24.96
C ILE A 640 -32.88 -6.75 24.02
N ASP A 641 -33.22 -6.80 22.74
CA ASP A 641 -32.66 -7.74 21.76
C ASP A 641 -32.63 -7.14 20.34
N VAL A 642 -32.26 -7.95 19.33
CA VAL A 642 -32.40 -7.60 17.92
C VAL A 642 -33.28 -8.65 17.26
N LYS A 643 -34.45 -8.25 16.75
CA LYS A 643 -35.39 -9.15 16.08
C LYS A 643 -35.05 -9.30 14.61
N VAL A 644 -34.97 -10.53 14.12
CA VAL A 644 -34.93 -10.83 12.68
C VAL A 644 -36.24 -11.48 12.27
N ARG A 645 -36.91 -10.85 11.29
CA ARG A 645 -38.24 -11.26 10.82
C ARG A 645 -38.24 -11.42 9.31
N PHE A 646 -38.91 -12.44 8.81
CA PHE A 646 -39.01 -12.69 7.37
C PHE A 646 -40.44 -12.40 6.90
N ARG A 647 -40.57 -11.78 5.73
CA ARG A 647 -41.85 -11.64 5.04
C ARG A 647 -42.00 -12.80 4.06
N ILE A 648 -42.87 -13.74 4.37
CA ILE A 648 -43.15 -14.94 3.56
C ILE A 648 -44.61 -14.82 3.09
N ASP A 649 -44.86 -14.92 1.79
CA ASP A 649 -46.20 -14.77 1.19
C ASP A 649 -46.96 -13.47 1.60
N GLY A 650 -46.21 -12.40 1.89
CA GLY A 650 -46.76 -11.10 2.29
C GLY A 650 -47.01 -10.93 3.79
N VAL A 651 -46.88 -11.99 4.60
CA VAL A 651 -47.04 -11.97 6.06
C VAL A 651 -45.67 -11.93 6.74
N LEU A 652 -45.54 -11.17 7.83
CA LEU A 652 -44.28 -11.02 8.57
C LEU A 652 -44.20 -12.03 9.72
N HIS A 653 -43.13 -12.81 9.79
CA HIS A 653 -42.90 -13.87 10.77
C HIS A 653 -41.64 -13.59 11.60
N ASP A 654 -41.71 -13.71 12.93
CA ASP A 654 -40.54 -13.65 13.81
C ASP A 654 -39.74 -14.96 13.68
N VAL A 655 -38.48 -14.87 13.20
CA VAL A 655 -37.67 -16.06 12.87
C VAL A 655 -36.58 -16.30 13.90
N LEU A 656 -35.85 -15.25 14.30
CA LEU A 656 -34.86 -15.34 15.37
C LEU A 656 -34.74 -14.04 16.16
N SER A 657 -34.25 -14.16 17.39
CA SER A 657 -33.86 -13.03 18.25
C SER A 657 -32.39 -13.16 18.60
N LEU A 658 -31.63 -12.07 18.40
CA LEU A 658 -30.20 -11.98 18.62
C LEU A 658 -29.89 -11.14 19.86
N PRO A 659 -28.79 -11.45 20.58
CA PRO A 659 -28.31 -10.57 21.65
C PRO A 659 -27.83 -9.23 21.08
N LYS A 660 -27.99 -8.15 21.85
CA LYS A 660 -27.58 -6.79 21.44
C LYS A 660 -26.10 -6.68 21.04
N THR A 661 -25.23 -7.51 21.61
CA THR A 661 -23.80 -7.56 21.27
C THR A 661 -23.55 -7.92 19.81
N SER A 662 -24.48 -8.65 19.17
CA SER A 662 -24.38 -9.00 17.75
C SER A 662 -24.84 -7.89 16.80
N TYR A 663 -25.47 -6.83 17.32
CA TYR A 663 -26.07 -5.77 16.50
C TYR A 663 -25.04 -4.97 15.68
N LEU A 664 -24.05 -4.37 16.35
CA LEU A 664 -23.08 -3.48 15.69
C LEU A 664 -22.20 -4.20 14.66
N PRO A 665 -21.69 -5.41 14.92
CA PRO A 665 -20.93 -6.14 13.90
C PRO A 665 -21.82 -6.54 12.72
N LEU A 666 -23.06 -7.02 12.96
CA LEU A 666 -24.00 -7.37 11.88
C LEU A 666 -24.37 -6.16 11.03
N LEU A 667 -24.65 -5.01 11.66
CA LEU A 667 -24.91 -3.75 10.97
C LEU A 667 -23.72 -3.29 10.13
N SER A 668 -22.51 -3.40 10.67
CA SER A 668 -21.28 -3.04 9.97
C SER A 668 -21.07 -3.90 8.73
N GLU A 669 -21.27 -5.21 8.85
CA GLU A 669 -21.17 -6.16 7.74
C GLU A 669 -22.18 -5.85 6.64
N ILE A 670 -23.43 -5.59 7.00
CA ILE A 670 -24.49 -5.23 6.05
C ILE A 670 -24.20 -3.88 5.36
N LYS A 671 -23.68 -2.89 6.11
CA LYS A 671 -23.24 -1.61 5.53
C LYS A 671 -22.09 -1.80 4.55
N ILE A 672 -21.10 -2.63 4.86
CA ILE A 672 -20.00 -2.96 3.95
C ILE A 672 -20.53 -3.65 2.69
N LEU A 673 -21.41 -4.63 2.83
CA LEU A 673 -22.04 -5.34 1.71
C LEU A 673 -22.82 -4.41 0.79
N ALA A 674 -23.49 -3.40 1.33
CA ALA A 674 -24.18 -2.40 0.52
C ALA A 674 -23.34 -1.15 0.23
N GLY A 675 -22.06 -1.18 0.58
CA GLY A 675 -21.07 -0.09 0.56
C GLY A 675 -21.58 1.26 1.02
N ALA A 676 -22.28 1.24 2.16
CA ALA A 676 -22.42 2.38 3.04
C ALA A 676 -21.13 2.61 3.84
N PRO A 677 -20.75 3.86 4.13
CA PRO A 677 -19.74 4.17 5.14
C PRO A 677 -20.21 3.66 6.52
N THR A 678 -19.38 2.88 7.19
CA THR A 678 -19.68 2.30 8.52
C THR A 678 -19.60 3.33 9.64
N ASN A 679 -18.81 4.39 9.46
CA ASN A 679 -18.54 5.45 10.44
C ASN A 679 -19.54 6.62 10.41
N VAL A 680 -20.49 6.63 9.46
CA VAL A 680 -21.49 7.70 9.34
C VAL A 680 -22.89 7.16 9.61
N ARG A 681 -23.60 7.82 10.53
CA ARG A 681 -25.03 7.59 10.76
C ARG A 681 -25.83 8.52 9.85
N ARG A 682 -26.55 7.96 8.88
CA ARG A 682 -27.42 8.71 7.96
C ARG A 682 -28.89 8.55 8.38
N ALA A 683 -29.74 9.51 8.03
CA ALA A 683 -31.17 9.41 8.31
C ALA A 683 -31.81 8.22 7.59
N THR A 684 -31.42 8.03 6.33
CA THR A 684 -31.77 6.87 5.49
C THR A 684 -30.55 6.48 4.62
N PHE A 685 -30.50 5.21 4.22
CA PHE A 685 -29.53 4.72 3.24
C PHE A 685 -30.15 3.56 2.43
N ASP A 686 -30.14 3.68 1.11
CA ASP A 686 -30.48 2.61 0.19
C ASP A 686 -29.19 2.02 -0.43
N GLY A 687 -29.14 0.71 -0.59
CA GLY A 687 -28.02 0.04 -1.25
C GLY A 687 -28.44 -1.26 -1.93
N ARG A 688 -27.48 -1.91 -2.59
CA ARG A 688 -27.67 -3.19 -3.28
C ARG A 688 -26.49 -4.11 -3.05
N PHE A 689 -26.77 -5.41 -2.97
CA PHE A 689 -25.78 -6.48 -2.98
C PHE A 689 -26.42 -7.76 -3.55
N THR A 690 -25.63 -8.77 -3.90
CA THR A 690 -26.08 -10.02 -4.50
C THR A 690 -25.77 -11.20 -3.56
N ILE A 691 -26.69 -12.15 -3.46
CA ILE A 691 -26.47 -13.43 -2.78
C ILE A 691 -26.14 -14.46 -3.86
N TYR A 692 -24.94 -15.04 -3.77
CA TYR A 692 -24.49 -16.11 -4.66
C TYR A 692 -24.72 -17.47 -3.98
N LEU A 693 -25.64 -18.26 -4.52
CA LEU A 693 -25.87 -19.65 -4.14
C LEU A 693 -25.12 -20.57 -5.14
N PRO A 694 -24.94 -21.87 -4.81
CA PRO A 694 -24.26 -22.81 -5.71
C PRO A 694 -24.89 -22.94 -7.10
N ASP A 695 -26.20 -22.74 -7.20
CA ASP A 695 -27.02 -22.99 -8.39
C ASP A 695 -27.60 -21.72 -9.05
N ARG A 696 -27.70 -20.62 -8.30
CA ARG A 696 -28.31 -19.36 -8.76
C ARG A 696 -27.76 -18.15 -8.01
N LYS A 697 -28.07 -16.95 -8.51
CA LYS A 697 -27.84 -15.68 -7.80
C LYS A 697 -29.16 -14.99 -7.50
N ILE A 698 -29.22 -14.27 -6.39
CA ILE A 698 -30.38 -13.48 -5.95
C ILE A 698 -29.90 -12.07 -5.68
N ASP A 699 -30.41 -11.09 -6.42
CA ASP A 699 -30.08 -9.69 -6.16
C ASP A 699 -30.90 -9.19 -4.97
N CYS A 700 -30.28 -8.35 -4.14
CA CYS A 700 -30.88 -7.83 -2.93
C CYS A 700 -30.86 -6.31 -2.93
N ARG A 701 -31.97 -5.71 -2.50
CA ARG A 701 -32.06 -4.28 -2.20
C ARG A 701 -32.05 -4.10 -0.69
N LEU A 702 -31.18 -3.23 -0.21
CA LEU A 702 -31.07 -2.85 1.18
C LEU A 702 -31.68 -1.47 1.41
N SER A 703 -32.43 -1.32 2.50
CA SER A 703 -32.85 -0.04 3.06
C SER A 703 -32.48 -0.01 4.54
N ILE A 704 -31.77 1.03 4.97
CA ILE A 704 -31.44 1.31 6.37
C ILE A 704 -32.11 2.63 6.76
N ILE A 705 -32.83 2.65 7.88
CA ILE A 705 -33.48 3.85 8.40
C ILE A 705 -33.12 4.02 9.87
N ALA A 706 -32.85 5.25 10.31
CA ALA A 706 -32.62 5.54 11.72
C ALA A 706 -33.91 5.31 12.55
N GLY A 707 -33.85 4.41 13.53
CA GLY A 707 -34.93 4.12 14.48
C GLY A 707 -34.58 4.49 15.92
N GLY A 708 -35.53 4.29 16.85
CA GLY A 708 -35.43 4.69 18.25
C GLY A 708 -34.38 3.94 19.07
N TYR A 709 -34.09 2.68 18.73
CA TYR A 709 -33.10 1.82 19.42
C TYR A 709 -31.86 1.49 18.59
N GLY A 710 -31.73 2.10 17.40
CA GLY A 710 -30.69 1.82 16.42
C GLY A 710 -31.20 2.01 15.00
N GLU A 711 -30.35 1.81 14.01
CA GLU A 711 -30.75 1.71 12.61
C GLU A 711 -31.50 0.40 12.34
N THR A 712 -32.67 0.51 11.71
CA THR A 712 -33.49 -0.62 11.25
C THR A 712 -33.12 -0.97 9.82
N ILE A 713 -32.98 -2.26 9.55
CA ILE A 713 -32.54 -2.78 8.26
C ILE A 713 -33.66 -3.58 7.59
N VAL A 714 -33.87 -3.35 6.29
CA VAL A 714 -34.74 -4.17 5.45
C VAL A 714 -33.96 -4.62 4.21
N ILE A 715 -33.87 -5.93 3.99
CA ILE A 715 -33.26 -6.55 2.81
C ILE A 715 -34.37 -7.19 2.00
N ARG A 716 -34.63 -6.69 0.80
CA ARG A 716 -35.58 -7.28 -0.15
C ARG A 716 -34.85 -8.25 -1.09
N LEU A 717 -35.29 -9.50 -1.13
CA LEU A 717 -34.76 -10.52 -2.04
C LEU A 717 -35.54 -10.42 -3.36
N LEU A 718 -34.83 -10.16 -4.46
CA LEU A 718 -35.43 -10.03 -5.79
C LEU A 718 -35.46 -11.39 -6.48
N SER A 719 -36.65 -11.87 -6.87
CA SER A 719 -36.78 -13.16 -7.55
C SER A 719 -36.36 -13.05 -9.03
N THR A 720 -35.48 -13.95 -9.47
CA THR A 720 -35.04 -14.07 -10.88
C THR A 720 -36.15 -14.58 -11.81
N SER A 721 -37.24 -15.12 -11.26
CA SER A 721 -38.37 -15.70 -11.99
C SER A 721 -39.12 -14.68 -12.86
N ALA A 722 -39.04 -13.39 -12.55
CA ALA A 722 -39.73 -12.34 -13.32
C ALA A 722 -39.04 -12.05 -14.68
N ALA A 723 -37.73 -12.27 -14.78
CA ALA A 723 -36.94 -11.88 -15.95
C ALA A 723 -37.15 -12.80 -17.18
N ASN A 724 -37.67 -14.01 -16.98
CA ASN A 724 -37.92 -15.02 -18.03
C ASN A 724 -39.41 -15.17 -18.39
N LEU A 725 -40.25 -14.17 -18.09
CA LEU A 725 -41.66 -14.19 -18.50
C LEU A 725 -41.79 -13.96 -20.01
N ASP A 726 -42.00 -15.06 -20.72
CA ASP A 726 -42.42 -15.06 -22.12
C ASP A 726 -43.72 -14.24 -22.29
N MET A 727 -43.82 -13.42 -23.34
CA MET A 727 -44.97 -12.50 -23.50
C MET A 727 -46.32 -13.24 -23.52
N GLU A 728 -46.33 -14.49 -23.99
CA GLU A 728 -47.52 -15.35 -24.02
C GLU A 728 -48.04 -15.68 -22.60
N LYS A 729 -47.19 -15.58 -21.58
CA LYS A 729 -47.53 -15.85 -20.17
C LYS A 729 -48.04 -14.61 -19.42
N LEU A 730 -47.99 -13.42 -20.04
CA LEU A 730 -48.50 -12.18 -19.45
C LEU A 730 -50.04 -12.14 -19.41
N GLY A 731 -50.70 -13.01 -20.18
CA GLY A 731 -52.15 -13.04 -20.32
C GLY A 731 -52.68 -11.98 -21.28
N ILE A 732 -51.87 -11.45 -22.20
CA ILE A 732 -52.39 -10.56 -23.26
C ILE A 732 -53.24 -11.41 -24.21
N THR A 733 -54.48 -11.01 -24.48
CA THR A 733 -55.36 -11.71 -25.43
C THR A 733 -54.75 -11.73 -26.82
N SER A 734 -55.00 -12.79 -27.61
CA SER A 734 -54.42 -12.97 -28.94
C SER A 734 -54.61 -11.76 -29.85
N VAL A 735 -55.80 -11.16 -29.84
CA VAL A 735 -56.11 -9.95 -30.62
C VAL A 735 -55.25 -8.75 -30.22
N SER A 736 -55.15 -8.48 -28.92
CA SER A 736 -54.34 -7.38 -28.38
C SER A 736 -52.84 -7.62 -28.62
N PHE A 737 -52.43 -8.89 -28.55
CA PHE A 737 -51.07 -9.32 -28.79
C PHE A 737 -50.66 -9.16 -30.26
N ASP A 738 -51.52 -9.52 -31.20
CA ASP A 738 -51.26 -9.32 -32.64
C ASP A 738 -51.08 -7.85 -32.99
N SER A 739 -51.92 -6.99 -32.40
CA SER A 739 -51.84 -5.53 -32.57
C SER A 739 -50.54 -4.97 -31.98
N LEU A 740 -50.15 -5.43 -30.79
CA LEU A 740 -48.88 -5.07 -30.16
C LEU A 740 -47.68 -5.57 -30.99
N GLN A 741 -47.73 -6.78 -31.55
CA GLN A 741 -46.68 -7.29 -32.43
C GLN A 741 -46.51 -6.43 -33.69
N GLN A 742 -47.60 -5.91 -34.25
CA GLN A 742 -47.52 -4.99 -35.39
C GLN A 742 -46.85 -3.67 -34.99
N ALA A 743 -47.19 -3.11 -33.83
CA ALA A 743 -46.55 -1.90 -33.31
C ALA A 743 -45.05 -2.12 -33.04
N MET A 744 -44.67 -3.25 -32.44
CA MET A 744 -43.28 -3.63 -32.16
C MET A 744 -42.39 -3.79 -33.41
N LYS A 745 -42.98 -4.05 -34.58
CA LYS A 745 -42.24 -4.13 -35.86
C LYS A 745 -41.87 -2.76 -36.42
N LYS A 746 -42.49 -1.68 -35.93
CA LYS A 746 -42.16 -0.33 -36.40
C LYS A 746 -40.81 0.10 -35.84
N THR A 747 -40.06 0.81 -36.67
CA THR A 747 -38.73 1.32 -36.29
C THR A 747 -38.77 2.59 -35.47
N ARG A 748 -39.95 3.24 -35.40
CA ARG A 748 -40.14 4.51 -34.69
C ARG A 748 -41.53 4.61 -34.07
N GLY A 749 -41.66 5.49 -33.09
CA GLY A 749 -42.91 5.76 -32.38
C GLY A 749 -42.82 5.44 -30.89
N ILE A 750 -43.88 5.75 -30.13
CA ILE A 750 -43.94 5.48 -28.69
C ILE A 750 -44.95 4.38 -28.40
N ILE A 751 -44.51 3.34 -27.67
CA ILE A 751 -45.38 2.35 -27.04
C ILE A 751 -45.48 2.67 -25.55
N LEU A 752 -46.70 2.92 -25.07
CA LEU A 752 -46.97 3.36 -23.71
C LEU A 752 -47.71 2.30 -22.91
N THR A 753 -47.25 2.06 -21.68
CA THR A 753 -47.96 1.22 -20.71
C THR A 753 -48.47 2.08 -19.55
N THR A 754 -49.77 2.04 -19.30
CA THR A 754 -50.47 2.79 -18.26
C THR A 754 -51.12 1.87 -17.24
N GLY A 755 -51.52 2.45 -16.12
CA GLY A 755 -52.11 1.75 -14.99
C GLY A 755 -51.55 2.26 -13.66
N PRO A 756 -52.23 1.97 -12.54
CA PRO A 756 -51.83 2.41 -11.21
C PRO A 756 -50.50 1.76 -10.76
N THR A 757 -49.94 2.23 -9.64
CA THR A 757 -48.78 1.60 -9.01
C THR A 757 -49.06 0.14 -8.70
N GLY A 758 -48.11 -0.75 -9.01
CA GLY A 758 -48.25 -2.18 -8.78
C GLY A 758 -49.08 -2.94 -9.83
N SER A 759 -49.49 -2.31 -10.93
CA SER A 759 -50.23 -2.97 -12.02
C SER A 759 -49.37 -3.83 -12.95
N GLY A 760 -48.06 -3.96 -12.71
CA GLY A 760 -47.15 -4.80 -13.51
C GLY A 760 -46.63 -4.17 -14.80
N LYS A 761 -46.64 -2.83 -14.90
CA LYS A 761 -46.19 -2.09 -16.11
C LYS A 761 -44.74 -2.42 -16.51
N THR A 762 -43.82 -2.42 -15.55
CA THR A 762 -42.40 -2.72 -15.80
C THR A 762 -42.21 -4.13 -16.33
N THR A 763 -42.93 -5.10 -15.77
CA THR A 763 -42.92 -6.50 -16.25
C THR A 763 -43.33 -6.59 -17.72
N THR A 764 -44.41 -5.89 -18.11
CA THR A 764 -44.84 -5.85 -19.52
C THR A 764 -43.82 -5.20 -20.43
N LEU A 765 -43.22 -4.06 -20.03
CA LEU A 765 -42.19 -3.40 -20.82
C LEU A 765 -40.95 -4.28 -21.04
N TYR A 766 -40.50 -4.96 -20.00
CA TYR A 766 -39.34 -5.82 -20.09
C TYR A 766 -39.61 -7.09 -20.92
N SER A 767 -40.81 -7.67 -20.86
CA SER A 767 -41.18 -8.76 -21.79
C SER A 767 -41.17 -8.28 -23.25
N VAL A 768 -41.63 -7.05 -23.53
CA VAL A 768 -41.53 -6.43 -24.86
C VAL A 768 -40.06 -6.25 -25.26
N LEU A 769 -39.22 -5.74 -24.35
CA LEU A 769 -37.77 -5.58 -24.57
C LEU A 769 -37.09 -6.90 -24.87
N ASN A 770 -37.35 -7.96 -24.09
CA ASN A 770 -36.78 -9.29 -24.33
C ASN A 770 -37.14 -9.84 -25.72
N LYS A 771 -38.35 -9.57 -26.22
CA LYS A 771 -38.76 -9.97 -27.57
C LYS A 771 -38.05 -9.17 -28.67
N LEU A 772 -37.73 -7.90 -28.40
CA LEU A 772 -37.03 -6.99 -29.32
C LEU A 772 -35.50 -7.14 -29.24
N ASN A 773 -34.98 -7.72 -28.17
CA ASN A 773 -33.56 -7.89 -27.90
C ASN A 773 -32.95 -8.93 -28.86
N LYS A 774 -32.35 -8.41 -29.93
CA LYS A 774 -31.62 -9.18 -30.93
C LYS A 774 -30.19 -8.65 -31.01
N PRO A 775 -29.19 -9.46 -31.42
CA PRO A 775 -27.80 -9.03 -31.48
C PRO A 775 -27.52 -7.79 -32.34
N ASP A 776 -28.37 -7.51 -33.32
CA ASP A 776 -28.29 -6.38 -34.25
C ASP A 776 -29.08 -5.13 -33.78
N VAL A 777 -29.71 -5.19 -32.61
CA VAL A 777 -30.55 -4.11 -32.08
C VAL A 777 -29.95 -3.56 -30.79
N LYS A 778 -29.50 -2.31 -30.81
CA LYS A 778 -28.99 -1.61 -29.63
C LYS A 778 -30.14 -1.07 -28.78
N ILE A 779 -30.34 -1.64 -27.61
CA ILE A 779 -31.37 -1.24 -26.64
C ILE A 779 -30.71 -0.51 -25.47
N ILE A 780 -31.22 0.66 -25.11
CA ILE A 780 -30.79 1.39 -23.92
C ILE A 780 -32.00 1.75 -23.05
N THR A 781 -31.94 1.49 -21.73
CA THR A 781 -33.00 1.85 -20.79
C THR A 781 -32.54 2.89 -19.77
N VAL A 782 -33.45 3.76 -19.35
CA VAL A 782 -33.25 4.74 -18.27
C VAL A 782 -34.31 4.47 -17.22
N GLU A 783 -33.92 4.16 -15.99
CA GLU A 783 -34.85 3.63 -14.97
C GLU A 783 -34.61 4.22 -13.57
N ASP A 784 -35.66 4.23 -12.75
CA ASP A 784 -35.63 4.73 -11.38
C ASP A 784 -36.42 3.79 -10.43
N PRO A 785 -35.77 2.77 -9.84
CA PRO A 785 -34.46 2.21 -10.18
C PRO A 785 -34.58 1.01 -11.15
N ILE A 786 -33.45 0.48 -11.64
CA ILE A 786 -33.46 -0.75 -12.47
C ILE A 786 -34.04 -1.91 -11.65
N GLU A 787 -35.13 -2.53 -12.09
CA GLU A 787 -35.81 -3.61 -11.36
C GLU A 787 -35.07 -4.96 -11.46
N TYR A 788 -34.55 -5.29 -12.64
CA TYR A 788 -33.71 -6.47 -12.88
C TYR A 788 -32.84 -6.29 -14.12
N GLN A 789 -31.74 -7.06 -14.19
CA GLN A 789 -30.78 -6.95 -15.26
C GLN A 789 -31.17 -7.81 -16.48
N LEU A 790 -31.27 -7.17 -17.65
CA LEU A 790 -31.53 -7.82 -18.93
C LEU A 790 -30.22 -8.06 -19.68
N ALA A 791 -29.94 -9.32 -20.01
CA ALA A 791 -28.75 -9.68 -20.79
C ALA A 791 -28.82 -9.03 -22.19
N GLY A 792 -27.74 -8.38 -22.63
CA GLY A 792 -27.67 -7.72 -23.94
C GLY A 792 -28.32 -6.33 -24.03
N VAL A 793 -28.90 -5.83 -22.93
CA VAL A 793 -29.50 -4.49 -22.85
C VAL A 793 -28.63 -3.56 -22.00
N MET A 794 -28.37 -2.35 -22.47
CA MET A 794 -27.64 -1.34 -21.70
C MET A 794 -28.62 -0.59 -20.78
N GLN A 795 -28.63 -0.90 -19.49
CA GLN A 795 -29.53 -0.26 -18.53
C GLN A 795 -28.79 0.78 -17.70
N THR A 796 -29.34 1.98 -17.57
CA THR A 796 -28.81 3.06 -16.71
C THR A 796 -29.86 3.49 -15.69
N GLN A 797 -29.39 3.82 -14.49
CA GLN A 797 -30.24 4.25 -13.38
C GLN A 797 -30.09 5.76 -13.15
N ILE A 798 -31.19 6.43 -12.82
CA ILE A 798 -31.20 7.84 -12.41
C ILE A 798 -30.44 8.05 -11.10
N ASP A 799 -29.73 9.18 -11.01
CA ASP A 799 -29.06 9.67 -9.81
C ASP A 799 -29.31 11.17 -9.67
N GLU A 800 -30.41 11.54 -9.02
CA GLU A 800 -30.81 12.95 -8.87
C GLU A 800 -29.82 13.76 -8.02
N GLU A 801 -29.18 13.14 -7.01
CA GLU A 801 -28.20 13.82 -6.15
C GLU A 801 -26.97 14.29 -6.93
N ARG A 802 -26.59 13.55 -7.97
CA ARG A 802 -25.49 13.91 -8.88
C ARG A 802 -25.94 14.62 -10.16
N GLY A 803 -27.22 14.99 -10.26
CA GLY A 803 -27.79 15.70 -11.40
C GLY A 803 -28.02 14.84 -12.65
N TYR A 804 -28.00 13.51 -12.53
CA TYR A 804 -28.26 12.58 -13.63
C TYR A 804 -29.75 12.20 -13.68
N THR A 805 -30.59 13.16 -14.13
CA THR A 805 -32.05 13.03 -14.25
C THR A 805 -32.49 12.28 -15.53
N PHE A 806 -33.77 11.89 -15.65
CA PHE A 806 -34.32 11.27 -16.87
C PHE A 806 -34.03 12.08 -18.14
N ALA A 807 -34.30 13.39 -18.12
CA ALA A 807 -34.02 14.26 -19.25
C ALA A 807 -32.51 14.35 -19.58
N ALA A 808 -31.65 14.46 -18.56
CA ALA A 808 -30.20 14.52 -18.75
C ALA A 808 -29.63 13.20 -19.34
N ALA A 809 -30.07 12.06 -18.79
CA ALA A 809 -29.72 10.73 -19.28
C ALA A 809 -30.16 10.57 -20.74
N MET A 810 -31.42 10.86 -21.05
CA MET A 810 -31.96 10.75 -22.42
C MET A 810 -31.16 11.55 -23.46
N ARG A 811 -30.79 12.81 -23.17
CA ARG A 811 -29.95 13.62 -24.07
C ARG A 811 -28.59 13.00 -24.32
N SER A 812 -28.00 12.35 -23.31
CA SER A 812 -26.72 11.67 -23.45
C SER A 812 -26.84 10.39 -24.27
N LEU A 813 -27.90 9.62 -24.02
CA LEU A 813 -28.15 8.35 -24.69
C LEU A 813 -28.49 8.51 -26.17
N LEU A 814 -29.16 9.60 -26.56
CA LEU A 814 -29.40 9.87 -27.99
C LEU A 814 -28.10 10.01 -28.79
N ARG A 815 -26.99 10.42 -28.17
CA ARG A 815 -25.66 10.43 -28.82
C ARG A 815 -25.01 9.05 -28.92
N GLN A 816 -25.56 8.04 -28.24
CA GLN A 816 -25.08 6.66 -28.28
C GLN A 816 -25.68 5.87 -29.46
N ASN A 817 -26.50 6.50 -30.30
CA ASN A 817 -27.15 5.87 -31.45
C ASN A 817 -27.93 4.58 -31.09
N PRO A 818 -28.90 4.63 -30.14
CA PRO A 818 -29.75 3.48 -29.83
C PRO A 818 -30.74 3.20 -30.97
N ASN A 819 -31.18 1.95 -31.13
CA ASN A 819 -32.34 1.62 -31.96
C ASN A 819 -33.64 1.75 -31.16
N ILE A 820 -33.60 1.30 -29.89
CA ILE A 820 -34.74 1.27 -28.99
C ILE A 820 -34.34 1.92 -27.68
N MET A 821 -35.23 2.76 -27.16
CA MET A 821 -35.07 3.40 -25.86
C MET A 821 -36.22 3.00 -24.95
N MET A 822 -35.93 2.67 -23.69
CA MET A 822 -36.97 2.52 -22.67
C MET A 822 -36.78 3.55 -21.56
N ILE A 823 -37.86 4.22 -21.21
CA ILE A 823 -37.92 5.18 -20.10
C ILE A 823 -38.79 4.54 -19.03
N GLY A 824 -38.26 4.39 -17.83
CA GLY A 824 -38.96 3.76 -16.71
C GLY A 824 -40.32 4.41 -16.49
N GLU A 825 -40.37 5.74 -16.47
CA GLU A 825 -41.61 6.50 -16.30
C GLU A 825 -41.46 7.94 -16.83
N ILE A 826 -42.50 8.46 -17.50
CA ILE A 826 -42.59 9.87 -17.88
C ILE A 826 -43.41 10.62 -16.83
N ARG A 827 -42.73 11.48 -16.05
CA ARG A 827 -43.33 12.26 -14.96
C ARG A 827 -43.51 13.74 -15.28
N ASP A 828 -42.61 14.29 -16.07
CA ASP A 828 -42.48 15.72 -16.32
C ASP A 828 -42.52 16.07 -17.82
N GLN A 829 -42.68 17.36 -18.12
CA GLN A 829 -42.78 17.89 -19.49
C GLN A 829 -41.49 17.72 -20.30
N GLU A 830 -40.33 17.81 -19.66
CA GLU A 830 -39.04 17.79 -20.34
C GLU A 830 -38.72 16.38 -20.85
N THR A 831 -38.88 15.37 -19.99
CA THR A 831 -38.75 13.95 -20.34
C THR A 831 -39.76 13.57 -21.43
N ALA A 832 -41.01 14.06 -21.33
CA ALA A 832 -42.04 13.83 -22.34
C ALA A 832 -41.66 14.41 -23.72
N LYS A 833 -41.14 15.64 -23.78
CA LYS A 833 -40.67 16.27 -25.02
C LYS A 833 -39.55 15.47 -25.67
N ILE A 834 -38.54 15.07 -24.89
CA ILE A 834 -37.39 14.32 -25.42
C ILE A 834 -37.84 12.94 -25.93
N ALA A 835 -38.76 12.27 -25.23
CA ALA A 835 -39.31 10.98 -25.68
C ALA A 835 -40.01 11.09 -27.04
N VAL A 836 -40.80 12.16 -27.24
CA VAL A 836 -41.48 12.46 -28.50
C VAL A 836 -40.50 12.82 -29.61
N GLU A 837 -39.50 13.65 -29.34
CA GLU A 837 -38.45 13.99 -30.30
C GLU A 837 -37.67 12.75 -30.73
N ALA A 838 -37.30 11.88 -29.78
CA ALA A 838 -36.64 10.60 -30.07
C ALA A 838 -37.51 9.72 -30.98
N ALA A 839 -38.81 9.61 -30.68
CA ALA A 839 -39.75 8.85 -31.48
C ALA A 839 -39.90 9.39 -32.91
N MET A 840 -39.98 10.71 -33.07
CA MET A 840 -40.11 11.34 -34.38
C MET A 840 -38.82 11.26 -35.21
N THR A 841 -37.66 11.23 -34.55
CA THR A 841 -36.32 11.16 -35.18
C THR A 841 -35.88 9.74 -35.55
N GLY A 842 -36.74 8.74 -35.35
CA GLY A 842 -36.53 7.38 -35.88
C GLY A 842 -36.23 6.31 -34.83
N HIS A 843 -36.51 6.57 -33.55
CA HIS A 843 -36.31 5.60 -32.48
C HIS A 843 -37.64 5.00 -32.03
N LEU A 844 -37.65 3.72 -31.66
CA LEU A 844 -38.78 3.13 -30.95
C LEU A 844 -38.61 3.41 -29.44
N VAL A 845 -39.55 4.13 -28.85
CA VAL A 845 -39.52 4.51 -27.43
C VAL A 845 -40.58 3.71 -26.67
N LEU A 846 -40.16 3.04 -25.60
CA LEU A 846 -41.04 2.36 -24.67
C LEU A 846 -41.10 3.16 -23.37
N SER A 847 -42.28 3.39 -22.81
CA SER A 847 -42.36 4.08 -21.52
C SER A 847 -43.60 3.71 -20.73
N THR A 848 -43.55 3.96 -19.42
CA THR A 848 -44.76 4.04 -18.61
C THR A 848 -45.21 5.48 -18.40
N ILE A 849 -46.51 5.65 -18.19
CA ILE A 849 -47.10 6.90 -17.74
C ILE A 849 -48.31 6.61 -16.83
N HIS A 850 -48.45 7.35 -15.71
CA HIS A 850 -49.58 7.16 -14.81
C HIS A 850 -50.86 7.72 -15.42
N ALA A 851 -51.70 6.81 -15.91
CA ALA A 851 -53.07 7.07 -16.35
C ALA A 851 -53.95 5.86 -15.97
N ASN A 852 -55.25 6.08 -15.91
CA ASN A 852 -56.22 5.07 -15.50
C ASN A 852 -56.73 4.17 -16.65
N SER A 853 -56.49 4.58 -17.90
CA SER A 853 -56.84 3.84 -19.11
C SER A 853 -55.77 4.01 -20.21
N ALA A 854 -55.87 3.23 -21.28
CA ALA A 854 -55.03 3.35 -22.47
C ALA A 854 -55.24 4.70 -23.19
N ALA A 855 -56.48 5.20 -23.24
CA ALA A 855 -56.80 6.51 -23.84
C ALA A 855 -56.32 7.67 -22.96
N GLY A 856 -56.45 7.54 -21.64
CA GLY A 856 -56.00 8.56 -20.67
C GLY A 856 -54.49 8.88 -20.75
N ALA A 857 -53.69 8.01 -21.37
CA ALA A 857 -52.29 8.30 -21.69
C ALA A 857 -52.14 9.61 -22.50
N ILE A 858 -52.99 9.81 -23.51
CA ILE A 858 -52.95 10.96 -24.42
C ILE A 858 -53.30 12.25 -23.67
N SER A 859 -54.35 12.18 -22.84
CA SER A 859 -54.74 13.29 -21.96
C SER A 859 -53.64 13.64 -20.96
N ARG A 860 -52.94 12.63 -20.41
CA ARG A 860 -51.82 12.86 -19.50
C ARG A 860 -50.64 13.57 -20.17
N PHE A 861 -50.27 13.17 -21.39
CA PHE A 861 -49.24 13.88 -22.17
C PHE A 861 -49.65 15.31 -22.54
N THR A 862 -50.92 15.52 -22.90
CA THR A 862 -51.45 16.87 -23.15
C THR A 862 -51.37 17.73 -21.88
N GLY A 863 -51.66 17.14 -20.71
CA GLY A 863 -51.51 17.81 -19.40
C GLY A 863 -50.06 18.12 -19.01
N LEU A 864 -49.07 17.41 -19.59
CA LEU A 864 -47.65 17.75 -19.49
C LEU A 864 -47.23 18.85 -20.50
N GLY A 865 -48.15 19.40 -21.28
CA GLY A 865 -47.90 20.54 -22.18
C GLY A 865 -47.30 20.14 -23.53
N LEU A 866 -47.61 18.94 -24.04
CA LEU A 866 -47.38 18.55 -25.43
C LEU A 866 -48.64 18.80 -26.27
N ASP A 867 -48.45 19.24 -27.51
CA ASP A 867 -49.56 19.46 -28.42
C ASP A 867 -50.09 18.14 -29.02
N ARG A 868 -51.40 18.11 -29.27
CA ARG A 868 -52.09 16.91 -29.75
C ARG A 868 -51.65 16.48 -31.15
N GLN A 869 -51.21 17.41 -32.01
CA GLN A 869 -50.73 17.10 -33.36
C GLN A 869 -49.46 16.25 -33.29
N THR A 870 -48.53 16.67 -32.45
CA THR A 870 -47.28 15.94 -32.19
C THR A 870 -47.55 14.57 -31.58
N LEU A 871 -48.46 14.49 -30.59
CA LEU A 871 -48.82 13.21 -29.97
C LEU A 871 -49.46 12.22 -30.94
N ALA A 872 -50.36 12.68 -31.81
CA ALA A 872 -50.99 11.85 -32.84
C ALA A 872 -49.95 11.22 -33.80
N ASN A 873 -48.83 11.91 -34.04
CA ASN A 873 -47.77 11.44 -34.92
C ASN A 873 -46.69 10.61 -34.20
N ALA A 874 -46.52 10.79 -32.89
CA ALA A 874 -45.45 10.17 -32.12
C ALA A 874 -45.91 8.89 -31.40
N ILE A 875 -47.12 8.86 -30.84
CA ILE A 875 -47.66 7.67 -30.17
C ILE A 875 -48.02 6.65 -31.24
N GLU A 876 -47.66 5.40 -30.99
CA GLU A 876 -47.94 4.28 -31.88
C GLU A 876 -48.94 3.30 -31.24
N PHE A 877 -48.77 3.03 -29.95
CA PHE A 877 -49.57 2.05 -29.24
C PHE A 877 -49.68 2.40 -27.76
N THR A 878 -50.88 2.26 -27.18
CA THR A 878 -51.08 2.44 -25.74
C THR A 878 -51.72 1.20 -25.12
N ILE A 879 -51.25 0.82 -23.92
CA ILE A 879 -51.64 -0.36 -23.17
C ILE A 879 -52.12 0.10 -21.80
N GLY A 880 -53.39 -0.12 -21.47
CA GLY A 880 -53.91 0.02 -20.12
C GLY A 880 -53.82 -1.32 -19.39
N GLN A 881 -53.28 -1.33 -18.17
CA GLN A 881 -53.04 -2.56 -17.43
C GLN A 881 -53.50 -2.51 -15.96
N ARG A 882 -54.13 -3.60 -15.50
CA ARG A 882 -54.38 -3.92 -14.08
C ARG A 882 -53.96 -5.36 -13.78
N LEU A 883 -53.78 -5.72 -12.50
CA LEU A 883 -53.51 -7.11 -12.09
C LEU A 883 -54.66 -7.67 -11.29
N VAL A 884 -55.08 -8.88 -11.63
CA VAL A 884 -55.97 -9.73 -10.85
C VAL A 884 -55.23 -10.95 -10.30
N ARG A 885 -55.77 -11.56 -9.26
CA ARG A 885 -55.24 -12.83 -8.75
C ARG A 885 -55.62 -13.99 -9.68
N LYS A 886 -54.69 -14.92 -9.89
CA LYS A 886 -54.91 -16.13 -10.71
C LYS A 886 -55.52 -17.24 -9.85
N LEU A 887 -56.60 -17.87 -10.32
CA LEU A 887 -57.22 -18.99 -9.62
C LEU A 887 -56.24 -20.17 -9.49
N CYS A 888 -56.24 -20.83 -8.34
CA CYS A 888 -55.41 -22.01 -8.14
C CYS A 888 -55.87 -23.15 -9.07
N PRO A 889 -54.99 -23.70 -9.93
CA PRO A 889 -55.38 -24.76 -10.87
C PRO A 889 -55.76 -26.08 -10.19
N HIS A 890 -55.32 -26.30 -8.95
CA HIS A 890 -55.55 -27.55 -8.20
C HIS A 890 -56.87 -27.58 -7.42
N CYS A 891 -57.50 -26.41 -7.19
CA CYS A 891 -58.74 -26.33 -6.42
C CYS A 891 -59.74 -25.35 -7.03
N LYS A 892 -59.62 -25.07 -8.33
CA LYS A 892 -60.66 -24.35 -9.07
C LYS A 892 -61.89 -25.25 -9.29
N GLN A 893 -63.07 -24.65 -9.22
CA GLN A 893 -64.36 -25.31 -9.43
C GLN A 893 -65.35 -24.34 -10.07
N GLU A 894 -66.42 -24.86 -10.68
CA GLU A 894 -67.47 -24.02 -11.23
C GLU A 894 -68.15 -23.19 -10.13
N ALA A 895 -68.41 -21.91 -10.42
CA ALA A 895 -69.00 -20.96 -9.50
C ALA A 895 -70.49 -20.77 -9.79
N LYS A 896 -71.30 -20.62 -8.73
CA LYS A 896 -72.67 -20.09 -8.85
C LYS A 896 -72.58 -18.57 -8.82
N ILE A 897 -72.88 -17.93 -9.94
CA ILE A 897 -72.84 -16.47 -10.10
C ILE A 897 -74.22 -15.87 -9.81
N SER A 898 -74.25 -14.69 -9.20
CA SER A 898 -75.50 -13.96 -8.95
C SER A 898 -76.17 -13.55 -10.28
N PRO A 899 -77.52 -13.46 -10.34
CA PRO A 899 -78.19 -13.00 -11.56
C PRO A 899 -77.76 -11.59 -12.01
N GLU A 900 -77.40 -10.72 -11.06
CA GLU A 900 -76.94 -9.36 -11.32
C GLU A 900 -75.56 -9.33 -11.98
N ASP A 901 -74.59 -10.08 -11.42
CA ASP A 901 -73.24 -10.20 -11.97
C ASP A 901 -73.24 -10.87 -13.34
N LEU A 902 -74.10 -11.87 -13.53
CA LEU A 902 -74.26 -12.54 -14.82
C LEU A 902 -74.81 -11.58 -15.89
N LYS A 903 -75.82 -10.77 -15.54
CA LYS A 903 -76.38 -9.74 -16.43
C LYS A 903 -75.32 -8.70 -16.79
N ARG A 904 -74.56 -8.20 -15.79
CA ARG A 904 -73.47 -7.24 -16.00
C ARG A 904 -72.38 -7.81 -16.93
N ALA A 905 -72.01 -9.08 -16.75
CA ALA A 905 -71.06 -9.75 -17.62
C ALA A 905 -71.59 -9.90 -19.06
N GLN A 906 -72.86 -10.29 -19.23
CA GLN A 906 -73.51 -10.39 -20.54
C GLN A 906 -73.59 -9.04 -21.28
N GLU A 907 -73.93 -7.96 -20.58
CA GLU A 907 -73.98 -6.61 -21.14
C GLU A 907 -72.61 -6.09 -21.58
N ALA A 908 -71.54 -6.46 -20.87
CA ALA A 908 -70.18 -6.09 -21.26
C ALA A 908 -69.71 -6.88 -22.49
N LEU A 909 -69.98 -8.18 -22.51
CA LEU A 909 -69.64 -9.09 -23.61
C LEU A 909 -70.39 -8.77 -24.91
N SER A 910 -71.66 -8.37 -24.85
CA SER A 910 -72.46 -8.01 -26.04
C SER A 910 -71.97 -6.76 -26.77
N LYS A 911 -71.16 -5.93 -26.11
CA LYS A 911 -70.54 -4.73 -26.69
C LYS A 911 -69.22 -5.01 -27.41
N ILE A 912 -68.72 -6.25 -27.38
CA ILE A 912 -67.51 -6.63 -28.13
C ILE A 912 -67.85 -6.65 -29.62
N LYS A 913 -67.19 -5.79 -30.39
CA LYS A 913 -67.40 -5.70 -31.86
C LYS A 913 -66.35 -6.46 -32.67
N ASN A 914 -65.37 -7.09 -32.01
CA ASN A 914 -64.27 -7.76 -32.68
C ASN A 914 -64.67 -9.15 -33.21
N PRO A 915 -64.61 -9.41 -34.52
CA PRO A 915 -65.04 -10.68 -35.11
C PRO A 915 -64.13 -11.88 -34.75
N GLN A 916 -62.93 -11.65 -34.25
CA GLN A 916 -62.00 -12.71 -33.86
C GLN A 916 -62.33 -13.31 -32.48
N ILE A 917 -63.17 -12.64 -31.67
CA ILE A 917 -63.53 -13.09 -30.34
C ILE A 917 -64.83 -13.89 -30.40
N LYS A 918 -64.74 -15.19 -30.07
CA LYS A 918 -65.91 -16.07 -29.98
C LYS A 918 -66.38 -16.16 -28.54
N ILE A 919 -67.61 -15.71 -28.29
CA ILE A 919 -68.23 -15.75 -26.96
C ILE A 919 -69.01 -17.08 -26.86
N PRO A 920 -68.78 -17.92 -25.84
CA PRO A 920 -69.51 -19.17 -25.66
C PRO A 920 -71.01 -18.93 -25.41
N ASP A 921 -71.88 -19.79 -25.97
CA ASP A 921 -73.34 -19.72 -25.77
C ASP A 921 -73.73 -19.91 -24.29
N LYS A 922 -72.96 -20.71 -23.56
CA LYS A 922 -73.13 -20.93 -22.12
C LYS A 922 -71.95 -20.31 -21.35
N LEU A 923 -72.25 -19.29 -20.56
CA LEU A 923 -71.27 -18.62 -19.71
C LEU A 923 -71.05 -19.43 -18.42
N VAL A 924 -69.89 -20.08 -18.31
CA VAL A 924 -69.47 -20.82 -17.11
C VAL A 924 -68.30 -20.08 -16.47
N PHE A 925 -68.42 -19.76 -15.18
CA PHE A 925 -67.39 -19.06 -14.41
C PHE A 925 -66.84 -19.96 -13.31
N TYR A 926 -65.66 -19.62 -12.80
CA TYR A 926 -64.94 -20.44 -11.83
C TYR A 926 -64.61 -19.66 -10.54
N THR A 927 -64.50 -20.40 -9.44
CA THR A 927 -64.04 -19.95 -8.12
C THR A 927 -63.10 -20.99 -7.53
N SER A 928 -62.55 -20.77 -6.33
CA SER A 928 -61.67 -21.73 -5.66
C SER A 928 -61.95 -21.83 -4.17
N HIS A 929 -61.81 -23.04 -3.62
CA HIS A 929 -62.03 -23.32 -2.18
C HIS A 929 -60.74 -23.31 -1.34
N GLY A 930 -59.56 -23.13 -1.96
CA GLY A 930 -58.27 -23.16 -1.27
C GLY A 930 -57.77 -24.57 -0.92
N CYS A 931 -56.54 -24.89 -1.34
CA CYS A 931 -55.87 -26.17 -1.04
C CYS A 931 -54.45 -25.94 -0.52
N ASP A 932 -53.77 -27.01 -0.09
CA ASP A 932 -52.41 -26.92 0.47
C ASP A 932 -51.40 -26.33 -0.54
N GLN A 933 -51.61 -26.58 -1.85
CA GLN A 933 -50.76 -26.04 -2.91
C GLN A 933 -50.84 -24.52 -3.09
N CYS A 934 -51.88 -23.88 -2.54
CA CYS A 934 -52.06 -22.43 -2.53
C CYS A 934 -52.24 -21.88 -1.12
N ASN A 935 -51.73 -22.57 -0.10
CA ASN A 935 -51.81 -22.16 1.30
C ASN A 935 -53.24 -21.83 1.79
N LYS A 936 -54.24 -22.59 1.30
CA LYS A 936 -55.68 -22.42 1.57
C LYS A 936 -56.29 -21.07 1.12
N ILE A 937 -55.60 -20.29 0.28
CA ILE A 937 -56.06 -18.96 -0.18
C ILE A 937 -57.04 -19.06 -1.38
N GLY A 938 -56.90 -20.09 -2.22
CA GLY A 938 -57.68 -20.28 -3.46
C GLY A 938 -57.09 -19.58 -4.69
N TYR A 939 -56.05 -18.76 -4.52
CA TYR A 939 -55.34 -18.08 -5.60
C TYR A 939 -53.84 -18.40 -5.56
N LYS A 940 -53.20 -18.50 -6.72
CA LYS A 940 -51.75 -18.70 -6.83
C LYS A 940 -51.21 -17.96 -8.05
N GLY A 941 -50.49 -16.85 -7.78
CA GLY A 941 -49.94 -15.96 -8.80
C GLY A 941 -50.89 -14.81 -9.19
N ARG A 942 -50.43 -13.99 -10.15
CA ARG A 942 -51.16 -12.84 -10.69
C ARG A 942 -51.29 -12.95 -12.21
N LEU A 943 -52.32 -12.31 -12.74
CA LEU A 943 -52.64 -12.25 -14.17
C LEU A 943 -52.94 -10.80 -14.54
N GLY A 944 -52.42 -10.33 -15.69
CA GLY A 944 -52.71 -8.99 -16.18
C GLY A 944 -54.08 -8.93 -16.86
N LEU A 945 -54.80 -7.83 -16.67
CA LEU A 945 -55.93 -7.41 -17.49
C LEU A 945 -55.46 -6.26 -18.38
N TYR A 946 -55.80 -6.33 -19.67
CA TYR A 946 -55.29 -5.42 -20.67
C TYR A 946 -56.42 -4.80 -21.47
N GLU A 947 -56.19 -3.54 -21.84
CA GLU A 947 -56.88 -2.87 -22.91
C GLU A 947 -55.82 -2.20 -23.79
N THR A 948 -56.00 -2.23 -25.10
CA THR A 948 -54.95 -1.75 -26.01
C THR A 948 -55.54 -0.89 -27.11
N ILE A 949 -54.86 0.19 -27.45
CA ILE A 949 -55.25 1.11 -28.53
C ILE A 949 -54.07 1.25 -29.48
N ALA A 950 -54.26 0.81 -30.72
CA ALA A 950 -53.34 1.12 -31.82
C ALA A 950 -53.68 2.50 -32.40
N MET A 951 -52.68 3.28 -32.78
CA MET A 951 -52.91 4.57 -33.44
C MET A 951 -53.26 4.38 -34.92
N THR A 952 -54.54 4.15 -35.21
CA THR A 952 -55.08 4.12 -36.58
C THR A 952 -55.22 5.54 -37.14
N PRO A 953 -55.24 5.74 -38.47
CA PRO A 953 -55.42 7.08 -39.07
C PRO A 953 -56.66 7.82 -38.55
N ASP A 954 -57.74 7.09 -38.25
CA ASP A 954 -58.97 7.66 -37.71
C ASP A 954 -58.79 8.12 -36.26
N ILE A 955 -58.11 7.32 -35.42
CA ILE A 955 -57.76 7.71 -34.05
C ILE A 955 -56.79 8.89 -34.05
N GLN A 956 -55.79 8.91 -34.95
CA GLN A 956 -54.86 10.04 -35.09
C GLN A 956 -55.60 11.33 -35.44
N LYS A 957 -56.48 11.28 -36.44
CA LYS A 957 -57.33 12.42 -36.84
C LYS A 957 -58.25 12.88 -35.71
N LEU A 958 -58.77 11.93 -34.94
CA LEU A 958 -59.62 12.22 -33.78
C LEU A 958 -58.82 12.95 -32.68
N ILE A 959 -57.61 12.51 -32.36
CA ILE A 959 -56.70 13.14 -31.38
C ILE A 959 -56.37 14.59 -31.79
N GLN A 960 -56.20 14.86 -33.08
CA GLN A 960 -55.92 16.21 -33.60
C GLN A 960 -57.08 17.20 -33.36
N THR A 961 -58.28 16.72 -33.05
CA THR A 961 -59.45 17.58 -32.79
C THR A 961 -59.40 18.18 -31.39
N THR A 962 -59.69 19.47 -31.28
CA THR A 962 -59.34 20.31 -30.12
C THR A 962 -60.10 20.05 -28.82
N ASN A 963 -61.05 19.12 -28.77
CA ASN A 963 -61.84 18.82 -27.56
C ASN A 963 -62.19 17.33 -27.39
N VAL A 964 -61.45 16.41 -28.03
CA VAL A 964 -61.75 14.98 -27.87
C VAL A 964 -61.50 14.52 -26.42
N THR A 965 -62.47 13.78 -25.88
CA THR A 965 -62.46 13.12 -24.57
C THR A 965 -61.88 11.70 -24.64
N ASP A 966 -61.38 11.18 -23.51
CA ASP A 966 -60.87 9.79 -23.44
C ASP A 966 -61.96 8.78 -23.87
N PHE A 967 -63.21 9.05 -23.53
CA PHE A 967 -64.37 8.21 -23.89
C PHE A 967 -64.61 8.13 -25.41
N GLU A 968 -64.45 9.23 -26.14
CA GLU A 968 -64.59 9.24 -27.60
C GLU A 968 -63.46 8.45 -28.28
N ILE A 969 -62.24 8.54 -27.75
CA ILE A 969 -61.09 7.75 -28.23
C ILE A 969 -61.33 6.26 -27.97
N GLU A 970 -61.78 5.89 -26.77
CA GLU A 970 -62.13 4.50 -26.43
C GLU A 970 -63.29 3.98 -27.30
N THR A 971 -64.27 4.82 -27.61
CA THR A 971 -65.41 4.44 -28.47
C THR A 971 -64.97 4.19 -29.92
N ALA A 972 -64.08 5.03 -30.45
CA ALA A 972 -63.49 4.83 -31.77
C ALA A 972 -62.64 3.55 -31.80
N ALA A 973 -61.77 3.35 -30.82
CA ALA A 973 -60.95 2.14 -30.71
C ALA A 973 -61.80 0.88 -30.57
N ALA A 974 -62.91 0.91 -29.81
CA ALA A 974 -63.84 -0.20 -29.70
C ALA A 974 -64.57 -0.50 -31.03
N ALA A 975 -64.80 0.51 -31.87
CA ALA A 975 -65.30 0.30 -33.23
C ALA A 975 -64.26 -0.40 -34.13
N ASP A 976 -62.98 -0.11 -33.93
CA ASP A 976 -61.83 -0.77 -34.58
C ASP A 976 -61.50 -2.15 -33.98
N GLY A 977 -62.32 -2.65 -33.05
CA GLY A 977 -62.19 -3.99 -32.48
C GLY A 977 -61.36 -4.08 -31.20
N MET A 978 -61.03 -2.96 -30.54
CA MET A 978 -60.50 -2.97 -29.17
C MET A 978 -61.50 -3.65 -28.21
N ILE A 979 -60.94 -4.41 -27.26
CA ILE A 979 -61.65 -4.80 -26.04
C ILE A 979 -61.17 -3.96 -24.87
N ASN A 980 -62.09 -3.52 -24.03
CA ASN A 980 -61.75 -2.80 -22.81
C ASN A 980 -61.33 -3.76 -21.69
N ILE A 981 -60.78 -3.19 -20.61
CA ILE A 981 -60.20 -3.97 -19.52
C ILE A 981 -61.23 -4.87 -18.80
N LEU A 982 -62.49 -4.44 -18.78
CA LEU A 982 -63.61 -5.21 -18.20
C LEU A 982 -63.97 -6.43 -19.05
N GLN A 983 -64.06 -6.24 -20.36
CA GLN A 983 -64.31 -7.31 -21.31
C GLN A 983 -63.19 -8.35 -21.27
N ASP A 984 -61.93 -7.92 -21.26
CA ASP A 984 -60.76 -8.80 -21.14
C ASP A 984 -60.77 -9.59 -19.82
N GLY A 985 -61.10 -8.94 -18.70
CA GLY A 985 -61.27 -9.60 -17.41
C GLY A 985 -62.37 -10.67 -17.40
N ILE A 986 -63.53 -10.36 -17.98
CA ILE A 986 -64.65 -11.32 -18.07
C ILE A 986 -64.27 -12.53 -18.94
N LEU A 987 -63.58 -12.31 -20.08
CA LEU A 987 -63.11 -13.38 -20.95
C LEU A 987 -62.13 -14.33 -20.21
N LYS A 988 -61.23 -13.79 -19.39
CA LYS A 988 -60.31 -14.58 -18.56
C LYS A 988 -61.00 -15.30 -17.41
N ALA A 989 -62.07 -14.71 -16.86
CA ALA A 989 -62.91 -15.38 -15.87
C ALA A 989 -63.68 -16.56 -16.47
N LEU A 990 -64.15 -16.44 -17.73
CA LEU A 990 -64.74 -17.55 -18.49
C LEU A 990 -63.73 -18.66 -18.80
N ALA A 991 -62.47 -18.30 -19.08
CA ALA A 991 -61.38 -19.26 -19.26
C ALA A 991 -60.95 -19.97 -17.95
N GLY A 992 -61.49 -19.53 -16.80
CA GLY A 992 -61.15 -20.08 -15.49
C GLY A 992 -59.74 -19.73 -15.03
N GLU A 993 -59.17 -18.63 -15.55
CA GLU A 993 -57.86 -18.12 -15.13
C GLU A 993 -57.97 -17.21 -13.90
N THR A 994 -59.08 -16.49 -13.75
CA THR A 994 -59.44 -15.70 -12.57
C THR A 994 -60.93 -15.87 -12.24
N SER A 995 -61.40 -15.28 -11.14
CA SER A 995 -62.83 -15.28 -10.79
C SER A 995 -63.52 -14.00 -11.25
N LEU A 996 -64.82 -14.07 -11.52
CA LEU A 996 -65.61 -12.89 -11.92
C LEU A 996 -65.65 -11.82 -10.80
N GLU A 997 -65.74 -12.27 -9.54
CA GLU A 997 -65.68 -11.41 -8.36
C GLU A 997 -64.35 -10.62 -8.29
N GLU A 998 -63.22 -11.30 -8.57
CA GLU A 998 -61.92 -10.65 -8.56
C GLU A 998 -61.80 -9.59 -9.67
N VAL A 999 -62.37 -9.84 -10.85
CA VAL A 999 -62.40 -8.87 -11.95
C VAL A 999 -63.16 -7.61 -11.54
N PHE A 1000 -64.36 -7.74 -10.97
CA PHE A 1000 -65.15 -6.58 -10.51
C PHE A 1000 -64.55 -5.88 -9.29
N ARG A 1001 -63.76 -6.56 -8.47
CA ARG A 1001 -63.03 -5.93 -7.35
C ARG A 1001 -61.91 -5.01 -7.86
N VAL A 1002 -61.26 -5.40 -8.95
CA VAL A 1002 -60.07 -4.71 -9.46
C VAL A 1002 -60.43 -3.58 -10.42
N ILE A 1003 -61.53 -3.68 -11.16
CA ILE A 1003 -61.98 -2.69 -12.17
C ILE A 1003 -62.92 -1.68 -11.53
#